data_AF-A0A931Y3M4-F1
#
_entry.id   AF-A0A931Y3M4-F1
#
_cell.length_a   1.000
_cell.length_b   1.000
_cell.length_c   1.000
_cell.angle_alpha   90.00
_cell.angle_beta   90.00
_cell.angle_gamma   90.00
#
_symmetry.space_group_name_H-M   'P 1'
#
loop_
_entity.id
_entity.type
_entity.pdbx_description
1 polymer ?
#
loop_
_entity_poly.entity_id
_entity_poly.type
_entity_poly.pdbx_seq_one_letter_code
_entity_poly.pdbx_strand_id
1 'polypeptide(L)'
;MNPLHLFPTAGFDRSTTTPVLLGVLISWCFTETFGWVFAGLVVPGYLAAVFAIDPRAGMVDVAEAIFTYGLSRAIGEHLPRTGLTSRVFGRERFLLIVLSSIVVRLAVEGALLPRFAPHAAGSFFSIGLVVVPLAANACWKTGLAKGLVQSGVPTLLVYLLLKLVLLPHTNLSLAGFELATEDVASSFLDSPKAYILLITGAILAAAANVLDGWDFNGILVPALLSLVVLEPVKLGATFIEAVVIVMIAAALLKSTRLGRANVEGPRRLVLFFSIDYAARFVFASIVGRSLPGADVVGLMGFGYLLPTLLAVKIAQRGSAPLVLLPTAQVSVGAFALGTLIGFSAAMVDTAPSAARAAITRPLGRAPLDPEAAALWVGALARTTPHEGKGPKPVAATEVVGQVDRAAASDEHAAGPLELQRLERGVFLLREPFQSLEDRFGDPAVLATASGRAAGRRVTLVVDRPVGAPETAALAGRLVAEGRVDAAVIAGQQGDDTAPFARATLEVARALSARGDTPGAVIALRRAEGAQGRVSVRGDGGSAARVDALVLALERATGPLPRAAGPAQGPDVVIELPESAIAKLFAGDPKATPPSIASPAALATVLDDVRATTATASLEDLLALRRLVLEPLFTPSTAPRPHLVTLVRASAGKLGYELLGPSPLADGGEAFVLRPAAPRPFAAVVRTTGVTGTIVEVPHGFHDRMRDAAIRVTLGLGADALLLGLEHGGGSRGGNALRLAHAVASAEVAGRVANIVLLYEGIDERTAPGVVSIGAWGGVGREPLAALTRSTLSALGVQTIEGPLDLGPRELGARALFGETPLVAATLDRAALHALSLDESRFSARSLTTPALPALLTHDGALVDAASKLAAAIPEGLPAPNVDVLDLARRSTMEQSIVARRSLAAVLSSSAARAGIVHGRQGDFLVLVARNDKGWIAAALPFDPRAPSFDPRAPRDSKVTEAKTLRDCAAVLDAAGVCRAAAP
;
A
#
# COMPACT_ATOMS: atom_id res chain seq x y z
N MET A 1 -13.33 -6.48 -24.16
CA MET A 1 -14.02 -5.43 -24.95
C MET A 1 -13.58 -4.10 -24.37
N ASN A 2 -13.18 -3.14 -25.21
CA ASN A 2 -12.73 -1.83 -24.71
C ASN A 2 -13.93 -1.03 -24.18
N PRO A 3 -13.81 -0.36 -23.02
CA PRO A 3 -14.88 0.46 -22.48
C PRO A 3 -15.19 1.64 -23.41
N LEU A 4 -16.47 2.00 -23.53
CA LEU A 4 -16.91 3.17 -24.27
C LEU A 4 -16.56 4.44 -23.47
N HIS A 5 -15.77 5.33 -24.07
CA HIS A 5 -15.41 6.62 -23.47
C HIS A 5 -16.55 7.62 -23.61
N LEU A 6 -17.58 7.46 -22.79
CA LEU A 6 -18.75 8.33 -22.76
C LEU A 6 -18.54 9.54 -21.84
N PHE A 7 -17.82 9.36 -20.73
CA PHE A 7 -17.63 10.40 -19.72
C PHE A 7 -16.33 11.19 -19.93
N PRO A 8 -16.31 12.51 -19.73
CA PRO A 8 -15.09 13.30 -19.76
C PRO A 8 -14.09 12.81 -18.71
N THR A 9 -12.85 12.55 -19.13
CA THR A 9 -11.76 12.03 -18.28
C THR A 9 -11.23 13.04 -17.25
N ALA A 10 -11.66 14.30 -17.36
CA ALA A 10 -11.32 15.36 -16.41
C ALA A 10 -12.19 15.31 -15.14
N GLY A 11 -12.26 14.14 -14.49
CA GLY A 11 -12.88 13.93 -13.17
C GLY A 11 -14.36 13.53 -13.18
N PHE A 12 -15.08 13.70 -14.30
CA PHE A 12 -16.50 13.33 -14.40
C PHE A 12 -16.71 11.81 -14.53
N ASP A 13 -15.72 11.12 -15.08
CA ASP A 13 -15.57 9.67 -15.07
C ASP A 13 -15.47 9.08 -13.65
N ARG A 14 -15.16 9.89 -12.63
CA ARG A 14 -14.98 9.45 -11.23
C ARG A 14 -16.03 9.99 -10.26
N SER A 15 -17.09 10.60 -10.78
CA SER A 15 -18.05 11.39 -9.98
C SER A 15 -19.34 10.65 -9.62
N THR A 16 -19.93 10.97 -8.47
CA THR A 16 -21.26 10.49 -8.05
C THR A 16 -22.43 11.21 -8.70
N THR A 17 -22.17 12.25 -9.48
CA THR A 17 -23.21 13.02 -10.21
C THR A 17 -24.04 12.13 -11.12
N THR A 18 -23.41 11.18 -11.81
CA THR A 18 -24.08 10.26 -12.74
C THR A 18 -25.04 9.29 -12.03
N PRO A 19 -24.62 8.50 -11.01
CA PRO A 19 -25.53 7.70 -10.18
C PRO A 19 -26.72 8.49 -9.66
N VAL A 20 -26.48 9.72 -9.21
CA VAL A 20 -27.52 10.56 -8.62
C VAL A 20 -28.53 11.02 -9.66
N LEU A 21 -28.08 11.55 -10.81
CA LEU A 21 -28.99 11.95 -11.87
C LEU A 21 -29.91 10.79 -12.27
N LEU A 22 -29.35 9.59 -12.40
CA LEU A 22 -30.13 8.38 -12.70
C LEU A 22 -31.17 8.10 -11.61
N GLY A 23 -30.81 8.24 -10.34
CA GLY A 23 -31.74 8.14 -9.21
C GLY A 23 -32.87 9.17 -9.29
N VAL A 24 -32.57 10.42 -9.62
CA VAL A 24 -33.56 11.50 -9.81
C VAL A 24 -34.51 11.19 -10.97
N LEU A 25 -33.97 10.79 -12.12
CA LEU A 25 -34.73 10.48 -13.34
C LEU A 25 -35.65 9.27 -13.14
N ILE A 26 -35.14 8.20 -12.54
CA ILE A 26 -35.94 7.00 -12.24
C ILE A 26 -37.03 7.35 -11.23
N SER A 27 -36.71 8.04 -10.14
CA SER A 27 -37.71 8.47 -9.16
C SER A 27 -38.80 9.35 -9.77
N TRP A 28 -38.43 10.26 -10.68
CA TRP A 28 -39.39 11.08 -11.41
C TRP A 28 -40.29 10.24 -12.31
N CYS A 29 -39.74 9.27 -13.04
CA CYS A 29 -40.52 8.34 -13.85
C CYS A 29 -41.56 7.59 -13.01
N PHE A 30 -41.18 7.10 -11.83
CA PHE A 30 -42.13 6.44 -10.91
C PHE A 30 -43.17 7.41 -10.32
N THR A 31 -42.78 8.66 -10.04
CA THR A 31 -43.74 9.69 -9.59
C THR A 31 -44.79 9.99 -10.65
N GLU A 32 -44.40 10.17 -11.91
CA GLU A 32 -45.35 10.46 -12.99
C GLU A 32 -46.20 9.24 -13.35
N THR A 33 -45.62 8.04 -13.32
CA THR A 33 -46.29 6.81 -13.76
C THR A 33 -47.20 6.21 -12.69
N PHE A 34 -46.75 6.19 -11.43
CA PHE A 34 -47.43 5.50 -10.33
C PHE A 34 -47.92 6.43 -9.22
N GLY A 35 -47.74 7.75 -9.37
CA GLY A 35 -48.13 8.74 -8.36
C GLY A 35 -47.30 8.64 -7.07
N TRP A 36 -46.09 8.10 -7.14
CA TRP A 36 -45.22 7.97 -5.98
C TRP A 36 -44.77 9.33 -5.45
N VAL A 37 -44.54 9.42 -4.14
CA VAL A 37 -44.16 10.69 -3.51
C VAL A 37 -42.73 11.02 -3.92
N PHE A 38 -42.54 12.19 -4.53
CA PHE A 38 -41.23 12.68 -4.91
C PHE A 38 -40.49 13.22 -3.67
N ALA A 39 -39.85 12.31 -2.93
CA ALA A 39 -39.09 12.59 -1.72
C ALA A 39 -37.74 11.84 -1.74
N GLY A 40 -36.77 12.32 -0.96
CA GLY A 40 -35.44 11.69 -0.90
C GLY A 40 -34.70 11.73 -2.22
N LEU A 41 -34.83 12.82 -2.99
CA LEU A 41 -34.42 12.98 -4.39
C LEU A 41 -33.05 12.36 -4.75
N VAL A 42 -32.09 12.48 -3.84
CA VAL A 42 -30.71 12.04 -4.00
C VAL A 42 -30.40 10.66 -3.45
N VAL A 43 -31.26 10.15 -2.57
CA VAL A 43 -31.04 8.91 -1.81
C VAL A 43 -30.88 7.72 -2.76
N PRO A 44 -31.73 7.54 -3.81
CA PRO A 44 -31.61 6.36 -4.65
C PRO A 44 -30.26 6.21 -5.34
N GLY A 45 -29.74 7.29 -5.91
CA GLY A 45 -28.48 7.26 -6.63
C GLY A 45 -27.26 7.17 -5.72
N TYR A 46 -27.25 7.87 -4.59
CA TYR A 46 -26.18 7.73 -3.60
C TYR A 46 -26.13 6.33 -3.03
N LEU A 47 -27.26 5.82 -2.54
CA LEU A 47 -27.32 4.51 -1.91
C LEU A 47 -26.95 3.40 -2.90
N ALA A 48 -27.31 3.55 -4.18
CA ALA A 48 -26.89 2.63 -5.24
C ALA A 48 -25.37 2.65 -5.48
N ALA A 49 -24.73 3.84 -5.43
CA ALA A 49 -23.28 3.95 -5.52
C ALA A 49 -22.59 3.30 -4.30
N VAL A 50 -23.13 3.49 -3.09
CA VAL A 50 -22.63 2.80 -1.88
C VAL A 50 -22.75 1.28 -2.05
N PHE A 51 -23.91 0.76 -2.43
CA PHE A 51 -24.09 -0.67 -2.69
C PHE A 51 -23.18 -1.23 -3.78
N ALA A 52 -22.80 -0.41 -4.78
CA ALA A 52 -21.89 -0.83 -5.83
C ALA A 52 -20.44 -0.97 -5.35
N ILE A 53 -20.04 -0.22 -4.32
CA ILE A 53 -18.69 -0.22 -3.74
C ILE A 53 -18.61 -1.20 -2.58
N ASP A 54 -19.41 -0.98 -1.54
CA ASP A 54 -19.54 -1.88 -0.41
C ASP A 54 -21.03 -2.12 -0.07
N PRO A 55 -21.58 -3.29 -0.46
CA PRO A 55 -22.94 -3.66 -0.09
C PRO A 55 -23.21 -3.67 1.41
N ARG A 56 -22.19 -3.91 2.23
CA ARG A 56 -22.30 -4.02 3.68
C ARG A 56 -22.53 -2.65 4.30
N ALA A 57 -21.74 -1.64 3.93
CA ALA A 57 -21.98 -0.24 4.28
C ALA A 57 -23.39 0.23 3.88
N GLY A 58 -23.83 -0.11 2.66
CA GLY A 58 -25.19 0.23 2.19
C GLY A 58 -26.31 -0.35 3.07
N MET A 59 -26.13 -1.57 3.60
CA MET A 59 -27.09 -2.17 4.53
C MET A 59 -27.12 -1.46 5.90
N VAL A 60 -25.97 -1.00 6.38
CA VAL A 60 -25.87 -0.22 7.63
C VAL A 60 -26.59 1.12 7.47
N ASP A 61 -26.37 1.85 6.37
CA ASP A 61 -27.06 3.11 6.08
C ASP A 61 -28.59 2.94 6.06
N VAL A 62 -29.10 1.85 5.49
CA VAL A 62 -30.54 1.54 5.50
C VAL A 62 -31.03 1.27 6.92
N ALA A 63 -30.30 0.48 7.70
CA ALA A 63 -30.66 0.20 9.09
C ALA A 63 -30.67 1.47 9.95
N GLU A 64 -29.64 2.32 9.82
CA GLU A 64 -29.57 3.62 10.49
C GLU A 64 -30.74 4.53 10.12
N ALA A 65 -31.16 4.53 8.84
CA ALA A 65 -32.31 5.31 8.41
C ALA A 65 -33.63 4.82 9.04
N ILE A 66 -33.79 3.50 9.19
CA ILE A 66 -34.95 2.89 9.87
C ILE A 66 -34.97 3.27 11.35
N PHE A 67 -33.83 3.15 12.04
CA PHE A 67 -33.72 3.54 13.45
C PHE A 67 -33.94 5.04 13.65
N THR A 68 -33.37 5.88 12.77
CA THR A 68 -33.58 7.33 12.76
C THR A 68 -35.06 7.68 12.60
N TYR A 69 -35.74 7.03 11.65
CA TYR A 69 -37.18 7.19 11.47
C TYR A 69 -37.95 6.81 12.75
N GLY A 70 -37.62 5.66 13.36
CA GLY A 70 -38.26 5.20 14.59
C GLY A 70 -38.06 6.18 15.76
N LEU A 71 -36.83 6.61 15.99
CA LEU A 71 -36.48 7.54 17.08
C LEU A 71 -37.13 8.91 16.88
N SER A 72 -37.01 9.49 15.67
CA SER A 72 -37.64 10.77 15.37
C SER A 72 -39.16 10.69 15.53
N ARG A 73 -39.79 9.56 15.18
CA ARG A 73 -41.24 9.39 15.31
C ARG A 73 -41.66 9.28 16.77
N ALA A 74 -40.90 8.55 17.58
CA ALA A 74 -41.12 8.50 19.02
C ALA A 74 -41.05 9.91 19.65
N ILE A 75 -40.02 10.69 19.32
CA ILE A 75 -39.86 12.05 19.85
C ILE A 75 -40.94 13.00 19.31
N GLY A 76 -41.20 12.99 18.00
CA GLY A 76 -42.07 13.96 17.34
C GLY A 76 -43.58 13.68 17.47
N GLU A 77 -43.99 12.42 17.67
CA GLU A 77 -45.41 12.06 17.77
C GLU A 77 -45.82 11.57 19.17
N HIS A 78 -44.95 10.89 19.93
CA HIS A 78 -45.32 10.32 21.24
C HIS A 78 -45.08 11.27 22.40
N LEU A 79 -43.97 12.01 22.40
CA LEU A 79 -43.66 12.99 23.47
C LEU A 79 -44.65 14.18 23.55
N PRO A 80 -45.17 14.71 22.43
CA PRO A 80 -46.22 15.72 22.51
C PRO A 80 -47.56 15.18 23.06
N ARG A 81 -47.81 13.87 22.97
CA ARG A 81 -49.01 13.24 23.54
C ARG A 81 -48.96 13.14 25.06
N THR A 82 -47.77 13.16 25.65
CA THR A 82 -47.59 13.19 27.11
C THR A 82 -47.62 14.61 27.69
N GLY A 83 -47.84 15.63 26.86
CA GLY A 83 -47.88 17.04 27.27
C GLY A 83 -46.53 17.67 27.57
N LEU A 84 -45.42 16.95 27.36
CA LEU A 84 -44.07 17.40 27.69
C LEU A 84 -43.49 18.36 26.65
N THR A 85 -43.94 18.29 25.38
CA THR A 85 -43.38 19.09 24.28
C THR A 85 -44.47 19.58 23.31
N SER A 86 -44.19 20.67 22.58
CA SER A 86 -45.02 21.11 21.47
C SER A 86 -44.89 20.18 20.26
N ARG A 87 -45.89 20.17 19.36
CA ARG A 87 -45.82 19.41 18.11
C ARG A 87 -44.81 20.06 17.16
N VAL A 88 -43.88 19.26 16.65
CA VAL A 88 -42.85 19.72 15.72
C VAL A 88 -43.44 19.83 14.30
N PHE A 89 -43.33 21.00 13.68
CA PHE A 89 -43.92 21.27 12.35
C PHE A 89 -42.89 21.70 11.30
N GLY A 90 -43.22 21.48 10.03
CA GLY A 90 -42.45 22.01 8.89
C GLY A 90 -40.96 21.61 8.91
N ARG A 91 -40.08 22.61 8.97
CA ARG A 91 -38.61 22.42 8.93
C ARG A 91 -38.01 21.97 10.25
N GLU A 92 -38.66 22.27 11.36
CA GLU A 92 -38.27 21.76 12.68
C GLU A 92 -38.35 20.24 12.71
N ARG A 93 -39.31 19.65 11.98
CA ARG A 93 -39.42 18.19 11.85
C ARG A 93 -38.19 17.61 11.15
N PHE A 94 -37.71 18.28 10.11
CA PHE A 94 -36.52 17.81 9.42
C PHE A 94 -35.26 18.00 10.29
N LEU A 95 -35.17 19.10 11.05
CA LEU A 95 -34.12 19.28 12.05
C LEU A 95 -34.14 18.16 13.11
N LEU A 96 -35.33 17.78 13.60
CA LEU A 96 -35.47 16.65 14.53
C LEU A 96 -34.95 15.34 13.92
N ILE A 97 -35.24 15.07 12.65
CA ILE A 97 -34.75 13.87 11.96
C ILE A 97 -33.21 13.90 11.85
N VAL A 98 -32.61 15.05 11.51
CA VAL A 98 -31.15 15.22 11.44
C VAL A 98 -30.51 15.03 12.82
N LEU A 99 -31.08 15.60 13.88
CA LEU A 99 -30.59 15.39 15.24
C LEU A 99 -30.74 13.92 15.68
N SER A 100 -31.86 13.29 15.33
CA SER A 100 -32.11 11.88 15.61
C SER A 100 -31.10 10.98 14.88
N SER A 101 -30.74 11.29 13.63
CA SER A 101 -29.76 10.48 12.90
C SER A 101 -28.38 10.54 13.52
N ILE A 102 -27.99 11.70 14.08
CA ILE A 102 -26.71 11.86 14.78
C ILE A 102 -26.69 11.02 16.07
N VAL A 103 -27.78 11.04 16.84
CA VAL A 103 -27.90 10.20 18.05
C VAL A 103 -27.87 8.71 17.71
N VAL A 104 -28.63 8.30 16.68
CA VAL A 104 -28.62 6.91 16.21
C VAL A 104 -27.22 6.50 15.78
N ARG A 105 -26.54 7.35 15.01
CA ARG A 105 -25.19 7.08 14.53
C ARG A 105 -24.19 6.94 15.68
N LEU A 106 -24.23 7.85 16.67
CA LEU A 106 -23.39 7.76 17.86
C LEU A 106 -23.65 6.46 18.65
N ALA A 107 -24.90 6.00 18.73
CA ALA A 107 -25.24 4.74 19.37
C ALA A 107 -24.81 3.51 18.56
N VAL A 108 -24.94 3.57 17.22
CA VAL A 108 -24.57 2.49 16.31
C VAL A 108 -23.05 2.32 16.28
N GLU A 109 -22.30 3.39 16.02
CA GLU A 109 -20.84 3.39 15.97
C GLU A 109 -20.23 3.19 17.36
N GLY A 110 -20.74 3.85 18.41
CA GLY A 110 -20.15 3.82 19.74
C GLY A 110 -20.50 2.60 20.59
N ALA A 111 -21.65 1.94 20.34
CA ALA A 111 -22.13 0.87 21.21
C ALA A 111 -22.53 -0.43 20.49
N LEU A 112 -23.20 -0.37 19.34
CA LEU A 112 -23.68 -1.58 18.66
C LEU A 112 -22.61 -2.25 17.77
N LEU A 113 -21.97 -1.51 16.88
CA LEU A 113 -21.01 -2.07 15.91
C LEU A 113 -19.81 -2.76 16.59
N PRO A 114 -19.17 -2.17 17.63
CA PRO A 114 -18.06 -2.83 18.32
C PRO A 114 -18.48 -4.15 19.01
N ARG A 115 -19.74 -4.25 19.45
CA ARG A 115 -20.26 -5.44 20.17
C ARG A 115 -20.66 -6.57 19.23
N PHE A 116 -21.33 -6.26 18.13
CA PHE A 116 -21.93 -7.27 17.25
C PHE A 116 -21.07 -7.58 16.01
N ALA A 117 -20.20 -6.67 15.60
CA ALA A 117 -19.36 -6.84 14.43
C ALA A 117 -17.96 -6.20 14.63
N PRO A 118 -17.17 -6.67 15.62
CA PRO A 118 -15.87 -6.08 15.95
C PRO A 118 -14.88 -6.07 14.78
N HIS A 119 -14.97 -7.06 13.89
CA HIS A 119 -14.15 -7.13 12.67
C HIS A 119 -14.58 -6.17 11.56
N ALA A 120 -15.79 -5.61 11.67
CA ALA A 120 -16.41 -4.79 10.64
C ALA A 120 -16.67 -3.33 11.10
N ALA A 121 -16.52 -3.04 12.39
CA ALA A 121 -16.58 -1.69 12.95
C ALA A 121 -15.62 -0.69 12.26
N GLY A 122 -14.53 -1.17 11.64
CA GLY A 122 -13.60 -0.35 10.85
C GLY A 122 -13.75 -0.42 9.34
N SER A 123 -14.73 -1.18 8.83
CA SER A 123 -15.00 -1.32 7.39
C SER A 123 -16.39 -0.84 6.98
N PHE A 124 -17.31 -0.62 7.93
CA PHE A 124 -18.60 0.00 7.65
C PHE A 124 -18.48 1.53 7.64
N PHE A 125 -18.14 2.09 6.49
CA PHE A 125 -18.22 3.53 6.29
C PHE A 125 -19.70 3.95 6.21
N SER A 126 -20.27 4.46 7.31
CA SER A 126 -21.58 5.12 7.21
C SER A 126 -21.38 6.46 6.50
N ILE A 127 -21.81 6.52 5.24
CA ILE A 127 -21.82 7.74 4.42
C ILE A 127 -22.97 8.68 4.87
N GLY A 128 -23.67 8.29 5.94
CA GLY A 128 -24.98 8.73 6.36
C GLY A 128 -25.17 10.15 6.88
N LEU A 129 -24.18 11.05 6.85
CA LEU A 129 -24.37 12.40 7.42
C LEU A 129 -25.55 13.14 6.75
N VAL A 130 -25.72 12.95 5.44
CA VAL A 130 -26.82 13.53 4.66
C VAL A 130 -27.80 12.47 4.16
N VAL A 131 -27.33 11.27 3.79
CA VAL A 131 -28.17 10.24 3.14
C VAL A 131 -29.16 9.62 4.13
N VAL A 132 -28.71 9.25 5.33
CA VAL A 132 -29.55 8.62 6.38
C VAL A 132 -30.72 9.52 6.81
N PRO A 133 -30.53 10.79 7.18
CA PRO A 133 -31.66 11.65 7.55
C PRO A 133 -32.60 11.93 6.38
N LEU A 134 -32.11 11.98 5.14
CA LEU A 134 -32.97 12.12 3.96
C LEU A 134 -33.81 10.87 3.70
N ALA A 135 -33.22 9.67 3.84
CA ALA A 135 -33.93 8.39 3.72
C ALA A 135 -34.99 8.24 4.83
N ALA A 136 -34.65 8.58 6.07
CA ALA A 136 -35.58 8.61 7.19
C ALA A 136 -36.74 9.60 6.96
N ASN A 137 -36.45 10.78 6.39
CA ASN A 137 -37.47 11.77 6.05
C ASN A 137 -38.40 11.30 4.93
N ALA A 138 -37.89 10.58 3.93
CA ALA A 138 -38.72 9.96 2.90
C ALA A 138 -39.67 8.92 3.50
N CYS A 139 -39.16 8.08 4.42
CA CYS A 139 -39.95 7.11 5.18
C CYS A 139 -41.01 7.78 6.05
N TRP A 140 -40.72 8.95 6.64
CA TRP A 140 -41.74 9.67 7.38
C TRP A 140 -42.90 10.12 6.50
N LYS A 141 -42.63 10.73 5.34
CA LYS A 141 -43.69 11.25 4.47
C LYS A 141 -44.63 10.16 3.95
N THR A 142 -44.13 8.94 3.75
CA THR A 142 -44.85 7.85 3.06
C THR A 142 -45.26 6.70 4.00
N GLY A 143 -44.70 6.66 5.21
CA GLY A 143 -44.73 5.51 6.12
C GLY A 143 -43.58 4.54 5.85
N LEU A 144 -43.10 3.83 6.87
CA LEU A 144 -41.88 3.00 6.79
C LEU A 144 -41.89 2.00 5.62
N ALA A 145 -42.94 1.17 5.54
CA ALA A 145 -43.02 0.13 4.51
C ALA A 145 -43.06 0.72 3.10
N LYS A 146 -43.94 1.71 2.87
CA LYS A 146 -44.05 2.36 1.55
C LYS A 146 -42.81 3.16 1.21
N GLY A 147 -42.18 3.83 2.17
CA GLY A 147 -40.97 4.62 1.98
C GLY A 147 -39.74 3.78 1.63
N LEU A 148 -39.60 2.62 2.30
CA LEU A 148 -38.56 1.65 1.96
C LEU A 148 -38.75 1.10 0.54
N VAL A 149 -39.98 0.79 0.14
CA VAL A 149 -40.26 0.34 -1.24
C VAL A 149 -40.02 1.46 -2.25
N GLN A 150 -40.56 2.66 -2.01
CA GLN A 150 -40.45 3.80 -2.93
C GLN A 150 -39.01 4.32 -3.06
N SER A 151 -38.15 4.14 -2.05
CA SER A 151 -36.73 4.47 -2.15
C SER A 151 -35.91 3.29 -2.69
N GLY A 152 -36.21 2.07 -2.22
CA GLY A 152 -35.44 0.87 -2.53
C GLY A 152 -35.58 0.39 -3.97
N VAL A 153 -36.77 0.51 -4.58
CA VAL A 153 -36.96 0.10 -5.99
C VAL A 153 -36.12 0.99 -6.94
N PRO A 154 -36.16 2.34 -6.85
CA PRO A 154 -35.25 3.18 -7.62
C PRO A 154 -33.77 2.91 -7.32
N THR A 155 -33.39 2.72 -6.04
CA THR A 155 -32.01 2.35 -5.67
C THR A 155 -31.56 1.08 -6.38
N LEU A 156 -32.39 0.03 -6.35
CA LEU A 156 -32.08 -1.25 -6.98
C LEU A 156 -31.91 -1.11 -8.49
N LEU A 157 -32.78 -0.34 -9.15
CA LEU A 157 -32.67 -0.11 -10.59
C LEU A 157 -31.40 0.67 -10.97
N VAL A 158 -31.04 1.70 -10.21
CA VAL A 158 -29.77 2.43 -10.41
C VAL A 158 -28.59 1.49 -10.16
N TYR A 159 -28.63 0.69 -9.09
CA TYR A 159 -27.58 -0.27 -8.76
C TYR A 159 -27.35 -1.27 -9.89
N LEU A 160 -28.43 -1.85 -10.43
CA LEU A 160 -28.35 -2.78 -11.56
C LEU A 160 -27.80 -2.08 -12.82
N LEU A 161 -28.21 -0.84 -13.09
CA LEU A 161 -27.70 -0.09 -14.24
C LEU A 161 -26.20 0.22 -14.10
N LEU A 162 -25.75 0.61 -12.90
CA LEU A 162 -24.33 0.84 -12.62
C LEU A 162 -23.52 -0.45 -12.79
N LYS A 163 -23.94 -1.52 -12.11
CA LYS A 163 -23.20 -2.78 -12.03
C LYS A 163 -23.18 -3.56 -13.35
N LEU A 164 -24.29 -3.55 -14.09
CA LEU A 164 -24.43 -4.37 -15.30
C LEU A 164 -24.08 -3.61 -16.58
N VAL A 165 -24.25 -2.28 -16.61
CA VAL A 165 -24.08 -1.49 -17.84
C VAL A 165 -22.94 -0.50 -17.71
N LEU A 166 -23.05 0.48 -16.80
CA LEU A 166 -22.13 1.63 -16.81
C LEU A 166 -20.71 1.26 -16.39
N LEU A 167 -20.51 0.56 -15.28
CA LEU A 167 -19.17 0.22 -14.79
C LEU A 167 -18.43 -0.76 -15.73
N PRO A 168 -19.06 -1.80 -16.30
CA PRO A 168 -18.33 -2.73 -17.18
C PRO A 168 -18.12 -2.22 -18.61
N HIS A 169 -19.05 -1.39 -19.13
CA HIS A 169 -19.07 -1.03 -20.56
C HIS A 169 -18.64 0.41 -20.85
N THR A 170 -18.42 1.24 -19.83
CA THR A 170 -18.03 2.65 -20.02
C THR A 170 -16.79 2.98 -19.22
N ASN A 171 -16.25 4.18 -19.39
CA ASN A 171 -15.12 4.67 -18.59
C ASN A 171 -15.54 5.22 -17.20
N LEU A 172 -16.77 4.99 -16.73
CA LEU A 172 -17.21 5.38 -15.40
C LEU A 172 -16.51 4.53 -14.32
N SER A 173 -15.95 5.19 -13.33
CA SER A 173 -15.33 4.63 -12.13
C SER A 173 -15.93 5.27 -10.89
N LEU A 174 -16.07 4.51 -9.80
CA LEU A 174 -16.50 5.04 -8.50
C LEU A 174 -15.32 5.29 -7.55
N ALA A 175 -14.08 5.14 -8.02
CA ALA A 175 -12.88 5.32 -7.18
C ALA A 175 -12.72 6.75 -6.63
N GLY A 176 -13.17 7.77 -7.35
CA GLY A 176 -13.14 9.16 -6.84
C GLY A 176 -14.14 9.39 -5.70
N PHE A 177 -15.23 8.64 -5.66
CA PHE A 177 -16.15 8.66 -4.54
C PHE A 177 -15.54 7.96 -3.33
N GLU A 178 -14.91 6.79 -3.51
CA GLU A 178 -14.20 6.06 -2.45
C GLU A 178 -13.17 6.98 -1.75
N LEU A 179 -12.34 7.69 -2.53
CA LEU A 179 -11.35 8.65 -2.02
C LEU A 179 -11.97 9.86 -1.31
N ALA A 180 -13.01 10.47 -1.87
CA ALA A 180 -13.68 11.62 -1.24
C ALA A 180 -14.47 11.21 0.01
N THR A 181 -14.90 9.94 0.11
CA THR A 181 -15.55 9.38 1.29
C THR A 181 -14.54 8.91 2.33
N GLU A 182 -13.38 8.38 1.96
CA GLU A 182 -12.35 7.92 2.90
C GLU A 182 -11.82 9.07 3.78
N ASP A 183 -11.62 10.27 3.19
CA ASP A 183 -11.14 11.45 3.92
C ASP A 183 -12.19 12.13 4.83
N VAL A 184 -13.50 11.90 4.59
CA VAL A 184 -14.60 12.53 5.36
C VAL A 184 -15.29 11.54 6.32
N ALA A 185 -15.24 10.24 6.02
CA ALA A 185 -15.97 9.19 6.72
C ALA A 185 -15.12 8.36 7.70
N SER A 186 -13.90 8.78 8.04
CA SER A 186 -12.98 7.95 8.85
C SER A 186 -13.55 7.57 10.23
N SER A 187 -14.48 8.34 10.82
CA SER A 187 -15.38 7.95 11.93
C SER A 187 -16.14 9.18 12.44
N PHE A 188 -17.32 9.03 13.07
CA PHE A 188 -18.00 10.16 13.76
C PHE A 188 -17.09 10.82 14.82
N LEU A 189 -16.19 10.03 15.41
CA LEU A 189 -15.23 10.47 16.43
C LEU A 189 -14.01 11.22 15.86
N ASP A 190 -13.72 11.08 14.57
CA ASP A 190 -12.50 11.62 13.96
C ASP A 190 -12.67 13.07 13.47
N SER A 191 -13.91 13.49 13.15
CA SER A 191 -14.22 14.86 12.70
C SER A 191 -15.43 15.49 13.41
N PRO A 192 -15.42 15.61 14.75
CA PRO A 192 -16.52 16.21 15.52
C PRO A 192 -16.79 17.66 15.10
N LYS A 193 -15.77 18.36 14.60
CA LYS A 193 -15.89 19.74 14.10
C LYS A 193 -16.87 19.87 12.93
N ALA A 194 -16.84 18.94 11.95
CA ALA A 194 -17.74 18.99 10.80
C ALA A 194 -19.21 18.82 11.22
N TYR A 195 -19.47 17.93 12.18
CA TYR A 195 -20.82 17.74 12.73
C TYR A 195 -21.32 18.95 13.52
N ILE A 196 -20.47 19.54 14.37
CA ILE A 196 -20.83 20.75 15.12
C ILE A 196 -21.19 21.88 14.15
N LEU A 197 -20.41 22.07 13.09
CA LEU A 197 -20.68 23.06 12.04
C LEU A 197 -22.01 22.80 11.32
N LEU A 198 -22.29 21.55 10.98
CA LEU A 198 -23.52 21.18 10.29
C LEU A 198 -24.77 21.30 11.18
N ILE A 199 -24.70 20.87 12.44
CA ILE A 199 -25.79 21.03 13.41
C ILE A 199 -26.06 22.52 13.67
N THR A 200 -24.99 23.28 13.95
CA THR A 200 -25.10 24.73 14.19
C THR A 200 -25.70 25.43 12.99
N GLY A 201 -25.28 25.07 11.77
CA GLY A 201 -25.86 25.59 10.54
C GLY A 201 -27.32 25.22 10.34
N ALA A 202 -27.71 23.98 10.63
CA ALA A 202 -29.09 23.55 10.51
C ALA A 202 -30.00 24.26 11.53
N ILE A 203 -29.52 24.47 12.77
CA ILE A 203 -30.24 25.21 13.82
C ILE A 203 -30.40 26.68 13.43
N LEU A 204 -29.31 27.36 13.03
CA LEU A 204 -29.38 28.76 12.62
C LEU A 204 -30.26 28.95 11.38
N ALA A 205 -30.22 28.03 10.42
CA ALA A 205 -31.07 28.07 9.24
C ALA A 205 -32.56 27.82 9.57
N ALA A 206 -32.85 26.95 10.53
CA ALA A 206 -34.20 26.76 11.04
C ALA A 206 -34.70 28.02 11.77
N ALA A 207 -33.86 28.61 12.62
CA ALA A 207 -34.18 29.84 13.36
C ALA A 207 -34.41 31.02 12.40
N ALA A 208 -33.51 31.27 11.45
CA ALA A 208 -33.66 32.34 10.46
C ALA A 208 -34.88 32.12 9.54
N ASN A 209 -35.29 30.86 9.32
CA ASN A 209 -36.52 30.58 8.59
C ASN A 209 -37.78 30.98 9.38
N VAL A 210 -37.78 30.77 10.70
CA VAL A 210 -38.91 31.10 11.58
C VAL A 210 -38.95 32.59 11.91
N LEU A 211 -37.80 33.18 12.25
CA LEU A 211 -37.68 34.57 12.70
C LEU A 211 -37.73 35.58 11.54
N ASP A 212 -36.91 35.35 10.51
CA ASP A 212 -36.73 36.31 9.41
C ASP A 212 -37.52 35.92 8.15
N GLY A 213 -38.19 34.77 8.16
CA GLY A 213 -38.91 34.24 7.00
C GLY A 213 -38.00 33.80 5.85
N TRP A 214 -36.68 33.68 6.08
CA TRP A 214 -35.70 33.36 5.05
C TRP A 214 -35.85 31.92 4.56
N ASP A 215 -35.81 31.72 3.24
CA ASP A 215 -36.10 30.42 2.64
C ASP A 215 -34.99 29.95 1.70
N PHE A 216 -34.20 28.99 2.19
CA PHE A 216 -33.02 28.43 1.53
C PHE A 216 -33.26 27.13 0.74
N ASN A 217 -34.51 26.74 0.46
CA ASN A 217 -34.84 25.42 -0.15
C ASN A 217 -34.38 24.19 0.68
N GLY A 218 -34.17 24.39 1.97
CA GLY A 218 -33.78 23.36 2.94
C GLY A 218 -32.76 23.89 3.94
N ILE A 219 -32.87 23.49 5.21
CA ILE A 219 -31.94 23.91 6.28
C ILE A 219 -30.53 23.35 6.08
N LEU A 220 -30.37 22.29 5.29
CA LEU A 220 -29.07 21.68 4.99
C LEU A 220 -28.23 22.50 4.02
N VAL A 221 -28.83 23.34 3.17
CA VAL A 221 -28.08 24.12 2.17
C VAL A 221 -27.07 25.07 2.86
N PRO A 222 -27.49 25.97 3.77
CA PRO A 222 -26.54 26.79 4.52
C PRO A 222 -25.66 25.99 5.49
N ALA A 223 -26.17 24.86 6.02
CA ALA A 223 -25.39 24.00 6.90
C ALA A 223 -24.22 23.30 6.19
N LEU A 224 -24.39 22.89 4.93
CA LEU A 224 -23.34 22.30 4.12
C LEU A 224 -22.36 23.37 3.61
N LEU A 225 -22.87 24.55 3.24
CA LEU A 225 -22.02 25.68 2.84
C LEU A 225 -21.12 26.17 3.98
N SER A 226 -21.54 26.02 5.25
CA SER A 226 -20.70 26.39 6.40
C SER A 226 -19.37 25.61 6.44
N LEU A 227 -19.35 24.37 5.94
CA LEU A 227 -18.14 23.54 5.84
C LEU A 227 -17.14 24.07 4.81
N VAL A 228 -17.62 24.82 3.82
CA VAL A 228 -16.85 25.30 2.66
C VAL A 228 -16.44 26.76 2.81
N VAL A 229 -16.79 27.41 3.93
CA VAL A 229 -16.45 28.83 4.18
C VAL A 229 -14.93 29.06 4.14
N LEU A 230 -14.14 28.06 4.54
CA LEU A 230 -12.67 28.11 4.46
C LEU A 230 -12.11 27.92 3.05
N GLU A 231 -12.93 27.51 2.09
CA GLU A 231 -12.60 27.37 0.68
C GLU A 231 -13.33 28.45 -0.14
N PRO A 232 -12.87 29.71 -0.09
CA PRO A 232 -13.61 30.85 -0.67
C PRO A 232 -13.82 30.69 -2.18
N VAL A 233 -12.89 30.03 -2.87
CA VAL A 233 -13.00 29.73 -4.30
C VAL A 233 -14.16 28.78 -4.58
N LYS A 234 -14.28 27.68 -3.83
CA LYS A 234 -15.39 26.73 -4.00
C LYS A 234 -16.73 27.34 -3.60
N LEU A 235 -16.77 28.12 -2.52
CA LEU A 235 -17.97 28.84 -2.12
C LEU A 235 -18.44 29.80 -3.22
N GLY A 236 -17.51 30.61 -3.76
CA GLY A 236 -17.79 31.51 -4.88
C GLY A 236 -18.24 30.77 -6.14
N ALA A 237 -17.55 29.68 -6.51
CA ALA A 237 -17.93 28.83 -7.64
C ALA A 237 -19.35 28.27 -7.50
N THR A 238 -19.75 27.86 -6.29
CA THR A 238 -21.10 27.35 -6.00
C THR A 238 -22.19 28.38 -6.28
N PHE A 239 -21.97 29.64 -5.89
CA PHE A 239 -22.92 30.73 -6.15
C PHE A 239 -22.96 31.14 -7.62
N ILE A 240 -21.79 31.23 -8.27
CA ILE A 240 -21.71 31.54 -9.72
C ILE A 240 -22.44 30.46 -10.50
N GLU A 241 -22.19 29.19 -10.19
CA GLU A 241 -22.82 28.05 -10.85
C GLU A 241 -24.34 28.06 -10.69
N ALA A 242 -24.85 28.34 -9.48
CA ALA A 242 -26.29 28.49 -9.24
C ALA A 242 -26.92 29.56 -10.15
N VAL A 243 -26.26 30.71 -10.32
CA VAL A 243 -26.73 31.80 -11.20
C VAL A 243 -26.68 31.36 -12.67
N VAL A 244 -25.60 30.71 -13.09
CA VAL A 244 -25.45 30.18 -14.46
C VAL A 244 -26.55 29.18 -14.79
N ILE A 245 -26.87 28.25 -13.89
CA ILE A 245 -27.96 27.28 -14.07
C ILE A 245 -29.30 28.00 -14.27
N VAL A 246 -29.59 29.04 -13.47
CA VAL A 246 -30.83 29.83 -13.61
C VAL A 246 -30.89 30.53 -14.96
N MET A 247 -29.77 31.12 -15.41
CA MET A 247 -29.71 31.79 -16.71
C MET A 247 -29.95 30.81 -17.86
N ILE A 248 -29.33 29.62 -17.81
CA ILE A 248 -29.54 28.56 -18.82
C ILE A 248 -30.99 28.09 -18.79
N ALA A 249 -31.57 27.83 -17.61
CA ALA A 249 -32.96 27.41 -17.48
C ALA A 249 -33.94 28.46 -18.03
N ALA A 250 -33.73 29.74 -17.71
CA ALA A 250 -34.55 30.84 -18.23
C ALA A 250 -34.43 30.97 -19.75
N ALA A 251 -33.22 30.84 -20.30
CA ALA A 251 -32.97 30.87 -21.73
C ALA A 251 -33.66 29.68 -22.44
N LEU A 252 -33.57 28.47 -21.88
CA LEU A 252 -34.22 27.27 -22.44
C LEU A 252 -35.75 27.38 -22.42
N LEU A 253 -36.33 27.82 -21.30
CA LEU A 253 -37.78 28.00 -21.19
C LEU A 253 -38.31 29.09 -22.14
N LYS A 254 -37.51 30.13 -22.42
CA LYS A 254 -37.87 31.21 -23.37
C LYS A 254 -37.68 30.80 -24.83
N SER A 255 -36.63 30.03 -25.15
CA SER A 255 -36.25 29.71 -26.53
C SER A 255 -36.92 28.46 -27.09
N THR A 256 -37.36 27.53 -26.24
CA THR A 256 -37.91 26.24 -26.68
C THR A 256 -39.42 26.15 -26.42
N ARG A 257 -40.08 25.14 -27.02
CA ARG A 257 -41.49 24.85 -26.77
C ARG A 257 -41.79 24.42 -25.32
N LEU A 258 -40.76 24.19 -24.49
CA LEU A 258 -40.90 23.88 -23.06
C LEU A 258 -41.57 25.02 -22.28
N GLY A 259 -41.47 26.28 -22.75
CA GLY A 259 -42.20 27.39 -22.13
C GLY A 259 -43.73 27.27 -22.21
N ARG A 260 -44.25 26.40 -23.08
CA ARG A 260 -45.68 26.05 -23.16
C ARG A 260 -46.03 24.78 -22.37
N ALA A 261 -45.03 24.03 -21.90
CA ALA A 261 -45.25 22.86 -21.08
C ALA A 261 -45.43 23.29 -19.62
N ASN A 262 -46.33 22.61 -18.89
CA ASN A 262 -46.52 22.89 -17.47
C ASN A 262 -45.36 22.28 -16.65
N VAL A 263 -44.28 23.05 -16.47
CA VAL A 263 -43.07 22.66 -15.73
C VAL A 263 -43.19 23.13 -14.28
N GLU A 264 -44.03 22.43 -13.52
CA GLU A 264 -44.23 22.66 -12.08
C GLU A 264 -43.82 21.43 -11.25
N GLY A 265 -43.65 21.63 -9.94
CA GLY A 265 -43.36 20.56 -9.00
C GLY A 265 -42.10 19.74 -9.34
N PRO A 266 -42.18 18.38 -9.35
CA PRO A 266 -41.05 17.50 -9.65
C PRO A 266 -40.37 17.77 -11.00
N ARG A 267 -41.14 18.12 -12.04
CA ARG A 267 -40.62 18.37 -13.39
C ARG A 267 -39.62 19.52 -13.41
N ARG A 268 -39.88 20.54 -12.60
CA ARG A 268 -38.97 21.69 -12.45
C ARG A 268 -37.66 21.27 -11.77
N LEU A 269 -37.71 20.46 -10.72
CA LEU A 269 -36.50 19.96 -10.07
C LEU A 269 -35.65 19.14 -11.04
N VAL A 270 -36.26 18.19 -11.74
CA VAL A 270 -35.58 17.33 -12.73
C VAL A 270 -34.94 18.14 -13.85
N LEU A 271 -35.63 19.18 -14.34
CA LEU A 271 -35.08 20.09 -15.36
C LEU A 271 -33.79 20.75 -14.85
N PHE A 272 -33.79 21.33 -13.65
CA PHE A 272 -32.62 22.00 -13.11
C PHE A 272 -31.46 21.04 -12.84
N PHE A 273 -31.73 19.82 -12.34
CA PHE A 273 -30.71 18.77 -12.20
C PHE A 273 -30.11 18.35 -13.53
N SER A 274 -30.94 18.23 -14.57
CA SER A 274 -30.48 17.86 -15.92
C SER A 274 -29.63 18.99 -16.53
N ILE A 275 -30.00 20.25 -16.30
CA ILE A 275 -29.24 21.41 -16.74
C ILE A 275 -27.89 21.48 -16.03
N ASP A 276 -27.86 21.34 -14.70
CA ASP A 276 -26.62 21.31 -13.92
C ASP A 276 -25.69 20.20 -14.41
N TYR A 277 -26.21 18.97 -14.52
CA TYR A 277 -25.44 17.84 -15.03
C TYR A 277 -24.89 18.10 -16.44
N ALA A 278 -25.72 18.58 -17.36
CA ALA A 278 -25.30 18.88 -18.73
C ALA A 278 -24.27 20.02 -18.77
N ALA A 279 -24.45 21.08 -17.98
CA ALA A 279 -23.51 22.19 -17.88
C ALA A 279 -22.16 21.71 -17.36
N ARG A 280 -22.14 20.88 -16.30
CA ARG A 280 -20.92 20.27 -15.76
C ARG A 280 -20.25 19.34 -16.75
N PHE A 281 -21.03 18.50 -17.43
CA PHE A 281 -20.52 17.59 -18.46
C PHE A 281 -19.88 18.36 -19.62
N VAL A 282 -20.53 19.41 -20.12
CA VAL A 282 -20.01 20.26 -21.19
C VAL A 282 -18.77 21.03 -20.73
N PHE A 283 -18.80 21.59 -19.52
CA PHE A 283 -17.66 22.29 -18.94
C PHE A 283 -16.46 21.36 -18.81
N ALA A 284 -16.63 20.16 -18.24
CA ALA A 284 -15.59 19.14 -18.16
C ALA A 284 -15.09 18.71 -19.55
N SER A 285 -15.98 18.62 -20.54
CA SER A 285 -15.61 18.30 -21.92
C SER A 285 -14.80 19.39 -22.62
N ILE A 286 -15.13 20.66 -22.39
CA ILE A 286 -14.46 21.81 -23.03
C ILE A 286 -13.16 22.10 -22.30
N VAL A 287 -13.21 22.29 -20.98
CA VAL A 287 -12.06 22.63 -20.16
C VAL A 287 -11.09 21.46 -20.08
N GLY A 288 -11.57 20.21 -20.01
CA GLY A 288 -10.69 19.04 -20.06
C GLY A 288 -9.90 18.90 -21.36
N ARG A 289 -10.40 19.46 -22.48
CA ARG A 289 -9.61 19.55 -23.74
C ARG A 289 -8.57 20.67 -23.69
N SER A 290 -8.89 21.79 -23.05
CA SER A 290 -8.01 22.97 -23.00
C SER A 290 -6.98 22.91 -21.87
N LEU A 291 -7.26 22.18 -20.80
CA LEU A 291 -6.40 21.96 -19.64
C LEU A 291 -6.26 20.45 -19.38
N PRO A 292 -5.51 19.72 -20.23
CA PRO A 292 -5.24 18.31 -20.01
C PRO A 292 -4.62 18.10 -18.63
N GLY A 293 -5.13 17.13 -17.89
CA GLY A 293 -4.69 16.83 -16.53
C GLY A 293 -5.45 17.56 -15.43
N ALA A 294 -5.92 18.81 -15.56
CA ALA A 294 -6.54 19.53 -14.43
C ALA A 294 -7.77 18.79 -13.85
N ASP A 295 -7.90 18.73 -12.52
CA ASP A 295 -9.13 18.24 -11.88
C ASP A 295 -10.22 19.30 -12.04
N VAL A 296 -10.90 19.25 -13.18
CA VAL A 296 -11.94 20.22 -13.54
C VAL A 296 -13.10 20.18 -12.55
N VAL A 297 -13.34 19.05 -11.88
CA VAL A 297 -14.35 18.92 -10.81
C VAL A 297 -14.00 19.81 -9.62
N GLY A 298 -12.72 19.94 -9.28
CA GLY A 298 -12.23 20.82 -8.22
C GLY A 298 -12.46 22.32 -8.48
N LEU A 299 -12.64 22.72 -9.75
CA LEU A 299 -12.98 24.09 -10.14
C LEU A 299 -14.48 24.38 -10.11
N MET A 300 -15.32 23.36 -9.95
CA MET A 300 -16.77 23.51 -9.91
C MET A 300 -17.28 23.80 -8.49
N GLY A 301 -18.54 24.21 -8.38
CA GLY A 301 -19.18 24.43 -7.09
C GLY A 301 -19.22 23.17 -6.21
N PHE A 302 -19.23 23.40 -4.89
CA PHE A 302 -19.20 22.36 -3.88
C PHE A 302 -20.47 21.50 -3.93
N GLY A 303 -20.28 20.25 -4.36
CA GLY A 303 -21.35 19.31 -4.61
C GLY A 303 -22.24 19.76 -5.78
N TYR A 304 -22.87 18.82 -6.46
CA TYR A 304 -23.83 19.11 -7.53
C TYR A 304 -25.21 19.51 -6.96
N LEU A 305 -25.51 19.10 -5.72
CA LEU A 305 -26.78 19.38 -5.05
C LEU A 305 -26.99 20.87 -4.74
N LEU A 306 -25.97 21.53 -4.16
CA LEU A 306 -26.13 22.87 -3.62
C LEU A 306 -26.37 23.93 -4.70
N PRO A 307 -25.57 23.99 -5.80
CA PRO A 307 -25.84 24.92 -6.89
C PRO A 307 -27.25 24.72 -7.47
N THR A 308 -27.65 23.47 -7.67
CA THR A 308 -28.96 23.12 -8.23
C THR A 308 -30.12 23.53 -7.33
N LEU A 309 -30.04 23.25 -6.01
CA LEU A 309 -31.10 23.63 -5.06
C LEU A 309 -31.20 25.14 -4.90
N LEU A 310 -30.07 25.86 -4.90
CA LEU A 310 -30.05 27.32 -4.90
C LEU A 310 -30.66 27.85 -6.21
N ALA A 311 -30.28 27.31 -7.36
CA ALA A 311 -30.80 27.72 -8.66
C ALA A 311 -32.33 27.58 -8.75
N VAL A 312 -32.88 26.44 -8.31
CA VAL A 312 -34.33 26.22 -8.26
C VAL A 312 -35.00 27.29 -7.39
N LYS A 313 -34.37 27.65 -6.27
CA LYS A 313 -34.93 28.63 -5.34
C LYS A 313 -34.88 30.06 -5.87
N ILE A 314 -33.76 30.43 -6.48
CA ILE A 314 -33.59 31.71 -7.17
C ILE A 314 -34.66 31.85 -8.24
N ALA A 315 -34.89 30.80 -9.02
CA ALA A 315 -35.90 30.80 -10.06
C ALA A 315 -37.34 30.86 -9.50
N GLN A 316 -37.60 30.36 -8.29
CA GLN A 316 -38.91 30.48 -7.64
C GLN A 316 -39.16 31.89 -7.08
N ARG A 317 -38.13 32.50 -6.49
CA ARG A 317 -38.22 33.86 -5.90
C ARG A 317 -38.07 34.97 -6.94
N GLY A 318 -37.52 34.66 -8.12
CA GLY A 318 -37.26 35.63 -9.19
C GLY A 318 -36.06 36.56 -8.93
N SER A 319 -35.28 36.33 -7.88
CA SER A 319 -34.15 37.18 -7.49
C SER A 319 -33.03 36.37 -6.85
N ALA A 320 -31.82 36.48 -7.40
CA ALA A 320 -30.65 35.79 -6.86
C ALA A 320 -30.18 36.37 -5.52
N PRO A 321 -30.07 37.70 -5.34
CA PRO A 321 -29.66 38.28 -4.05
C PRO A 321 -30.57 37.89 -2.89
N LEU A 322 -31.90 37.78 -3.12
CA LEU A 322 -32.86 37.38 -2.09
C LEU A 322 -32.67 35.95 -1.56
N VAL A 323 -31.90 35.11 -2.27
CA VAL A 323 -31.62 33.73 -1.86
C VAL A 323 -30.16 33.58 -1.43
N LEU A 324 -29.21 34.12 -2.22
CA LEU A 324 -27.78 33.93 -1.99
C LEU A 324 -27.29 34.67 -0.74
N LEU A 325 -27.72 35.91 -0.52
CA LEU A 325 -27.24 36.74 0.59
C LEU A 325 -27.65 36.16 1.95
N PRO A 326 -28.94 35.81 2.17
CA PRO A 326 -29.36 35.12 3.38
C PRO A 326 -28.64 33.79 3.59
N THR A 327 -28.48 33.01 2.52
CA THR A 327 -27.78 31.71 2.60
C THR A 327 -26.33 31.90 3.04
N ALA A 328 -25.61 32.84 2.44
CA ALA A 328 -24.22 33.15 2.78
C ALA A 328 -24.08 33.64 4.23
N GLN A 329 -24.96 34.54 4.67
CA GLN A 329 -24.97 35.06 6.05
C GLN A 329 -25.16 33.96 7.08
N VAL A 330 -26.17 33.09 6.88
CA VAL A 330 -26.41 31.95 7.79
C VAL A 330 -25.24 30.97 7.76
N SER A 331 -24.65 30.70 6.60
CA SER A 331 -23.51 29.77 6.47
C SER A 331 -22.26 30.27 7.18
N VAL A 332 -21.92 31.56 7.01
CA VAL A 332 -20.76 32.20 7.67
C VAL A 332 -21.01 32.32 9.18
N GLY A 333 -22.23 32.70 9.59
CA GLY A 333 -22.60 32.74 11.00
C GLY A 333 -22.51 31.37 11.67
N ALA A 334 -22.97 30.32 10.98
CA ALA A 334 -22.84 28.94 11.42
C ALA A 334 -21.39 28.48 11.52
N PHE A 335 -20.55 28.88 10.57
CA PHE A 335 -19.13 28.57 10.61
C PHE A 335 -18.45 29.20 11.84
N ALA A 336 -18.70 30.48 12.09
CA ALA A 336 -18.13 31.19 13.23
C ALA A 336 -18.61 30.59 14.57
N LEU A 337 -19.93 30.41 14.72
CA LEU A 337 -20.51 29.88 15.96
C LEU A 337 -20.13 28.41 16.18
N GLY A 338 -20.17 27.58 15.15
CA GLY A 338 -19.80 26.17 15.26
C GLY A 338 -18.32 25.99 15.58
N THR A 339 -17.44 26.82 15.03
CA THR A 339 -16.01 26.83 15.39
C THR A 339 -15.80 27.26 16.83
N LEU A 340 -16.53 28.29 17.30
CA LEU A 340 -16.47 28.73 18.70
C LEU A 340 -16.95 27.63 19.65
N ILE A 341 -18.07 26.96 19.35
CA ILE A 341 -18.59 25.84 20.13
C ILE A 341 -17.58 24.69 20.16
N GLY A 342 -17.02 24.32 19.00
CA GLY A 342 -16.02 23.24 18.92
C GLY A 342 -14.76 23.56 19.72
N PHE A 343 -14.25 24.79 19.64
CA PHE A 343 -13.10 25.24 20.44
C PHE A 343 -13.41 25.26 21.94
N SER A 344 -14.61 25.71 22.33
CA SER A 344 -15.03 25.75 23.73
C SER A 344 -15.21 24.33 24.29
N ALA A 345 -15.78 23.41 23.51
CA ALA A 345 -15.88 22.01 23.86
C ALA A 345 -14.49 21.40 24.07
N ALA A 346 -13.54 21.67 23.17
CA ALA A 346 -12.16 21.21 23.32
C ALA A 346 -11.44 21.78 24.56
N MET A 347 -11.81 22.99 25.01
CA MET A 347 -11.27 23.57 26.26
C MET A 347 -11.90 23.00 27.53
N VAL A 348 -13.19 22.63 27.47
CA VAL A 348 -13.93 22.06 28.62
C VAL A 348 -13.71 20.56 28.74
N ASP A 349 -13.31 19.90 27.65
CA ASP A 349 -12.94 18.49 27.65
C ASP A 349 -11.72 18.26 28.54
N THR A 350 -12.01 18.02 29.82
CA THR A 350 -11.08 17.63 30.88
C THR A 350 -11.09 16.12 31.06
N ALA A 351 -11.84 15.39 30.23
CA ALA A 351 -11.68 13.95 30.18
C ALA A 351 -10.20 13.69 29.89
N PRO A 352 -9.48 12.89 30.71
CA PRO A 352 -8.16 12.44 30.32
C PRO A 352 -8.38 11.76 28.98
N SER A 353 -7.86 12.34 27.88
CA SER A 353 -8.04 11.92 26.48
C SER A 353 -8.56 10.49 26.45
N ALA A 354 -9.89 10.36 26.32
CA ALA A 354 -10.61 9.20 26.83
C ALA A 354 -9.94 7.90 26.37
N ALA A 355 -9.48 7.11 27.36
CA ALA A 355 -9.13 5.70 27.31
C ALA A 355 -8.63 5.18 25.94
N ARG A 356 -7.32 4.91 25.82
CA ARG A 356 -6.68 4.10 24.74
C ARG A 356 -7.66 3.84 23.60
N ALA A 357 -7.79 4.84 22.72
CA ALA A 357 -8.95 5.02 21.85
C ALA A 357 -9.47 3.67 21.33
N ALA A 358 -10.77 3.43 21.49
CA ALA A 358 -11.41 2.21 21.01
C ALA A 358 -10.98 1.99 19.56
N ILE A 359 -10.31 0.87 19.33
CA ILE A 359 -9.64 0.62 18.06
C ILE A 359 -10.72 0.38 17.03
N THR A 360 -10.83 1.32 16.09
CA THR A 360 -11.87 1.30 15.07
C THR A 360 -11.48 0.36 13.93
N ARG A 361 -10.18 0.24 13.60
CA ARG A 361 -9.68 -0.61 12.50
C ARG A 361 -9.36 -2.05 12.95
N PRO A 362 -9.60 -3.09 12.10
CA PRO A 362 -9.03 -4.42 12.35
C PRO A 362 -7.50 -4.34 12.45
N LEU A 363 -6.96 -4.81 13.58
CA LEU A 363 -5.53 -4.84 13.86
C LEU A 363 -4.84 -5.86 12.96
N GLY A 364 -3.63 -5.53 12.49
CA GLY A 364 -2.78 -6.50 11.81
C GLY A 364 -2.44 -7.65 12.75
N ARG A 365 -2.68 -8.90 12.35
CA ARG A 365 -2.30 -10.06 13.17
C ARG A 365 -0.80 -10.29 13.06
N ALA A 366 -0.14 -10.53 14.19
CA ALA A 366 1.26 -10.92 14.17
C ALA A 366 1.41 -12.29 13.46
N PRO A 367 2.59 -12.59 12.87
CA PRO A 367 2.91 -13.93 12.39
C PRO A 367 2.65 -15.00 13.45
N LEU A 368 2.21 -16.20 13.06
CA LEU A 368 1.90 -17.27 14.01
C LEU A 368 3.13 -17.92 14.64
N ASP A 369 4.28 -17.88 13.96
CA ASP A 369 5.55 -18.35 14.51
C ASP A 369 6.03 -17.40 15.63
N PRO A 370 6.32 -17.88 16.86
CA PRO A 370 6.70 -17.00 17.97
C PRO A 370 7.97 -16.17 17.75
N GLU A 371 8.93 -16.71 17.01
CA GLU A 371 10.14 -15.99 16.62
C GLU A 371 9.80 -14.84 15.65
N ALA A 372 9.01 -15.12 14.60
CA ALA A 372 8.49 -14.10 13.69
C ALA A 372 7.65 -13.03 14.41
N ALA A 373 6.77 -13.44 15.33
CA ALA A 373 5.91 -12.55 16.09
C ALA A 373 6.73 -11.60 16.98
N ALA A 374 7.72 -12.12 17.69
CA ALA A 374 8.59 -11.32 18.54
C ALA A 374 9.39 -10.30 17.73
N LEU A 375 9.94 -10.73 16.59
CA LEU A 375 10.63 -9.85 15.65
C LEU A 375 9.72 -8.73 15.12
N TRP A 376 8.52 -9.11 14.67
CA TRP A 376 7.51 -8.18 14.15
C TRP A 376 7.09 -7.15 15.20
N VAL A 377 6.77 -7.59 16.43
CA VAL A 377 6.39 -6.67 17.52
C VAL A 377 7.54 -5.74 17.92
N GLY A 378 8.76 -6.27 17.95
CA GLY A 378 9.96 -5.48 18.24
C GLY A 378 10.17 -4.37 17.22
N ALA A 379 9.93 -4.66 15.93
CA ALA A 379 9.99 -3.67 14.87
C ALA A 379 8.94 -2.57 15.01
N LEU A 380 7.81 -2.82 15.69
CA LEU A 380 6.77 -1.82 15.89
C LEU A 380 7.07 -0.88 17.06
N ALA A 381 8.08 -1.15 17.89
CA ALA A 381 8.37 -0.36 19.08
C ALA A 381 8.71 1.10 18.73
N ARG A 382 8.40 2.04 19.62
CA ARG A 382 8.71 3.46 19.41
C ARG A 382 10.21 3.70 19.55
N THR A 383 10.78 4.52 18.69
CA THR A 383 12.17 5.00 18.84
C THR A 383 12.26 6.29 19.66
N THR A 384 11.14 7.02 19.75
CA THR A 384 11.04 8.27 20.50
C THR A 384 9.97 8.16 21.59
N PRO A 385 10.17 8.84 22.74
CA PRO A 385 9.12 8.99 23.75
C PRO A 385 7.84 9.56 23.16
N HIS A 386 6.70 9.15 23.73
CA HIS A 386 5.43 9.77 23.41
C HIS A 386 5.41 11.22 23.92
N GLU A 387 5.32 12.18 23.00
CA GLU A 387 5.21 13.61 23.32
C GLU A 387 3.76 13.94 23.70
N GLY A 388 3.43 13.76 24.99
CA GLY A 388 2.10 14.11 25.49
C GLY A 388 1.88 13.73 26.96
N LYS A 389 0.88 14.33 27.60
CA LYS A 389 0.31 13.84 28.88
C LYS A 389 -0.52 12.57 28.63
N GLY A 390 0.10 11.57 28.01
CA GLY A 390 -0.54 10.30 27.69
C GLY A 390 -0.87 9.48 28.95
N PRO A 391 -1.70 8.43 28.80
CA PRO A 391 -1.96 7.47 29.87
C PRO A 391 -0.66 6.83 30.36
N LYS A 392 -0.63 6.49 31.65
CA LYS A 392 0.46 5.73 32.25
C LYS A 392 0.55 4.33 31.61
N PRO A 393 1.73 3.69 31.59
CA PRO A 393 1.87 2.30 31.16
C PRO A 393 0.89 1.38 31.90
N VAL A 394 0.46 0.28 31.28
CA VAL A 394 -0.35 -0.75 31.98
C VAL A 394 0.41 -1.19 33.23
N ALA A 395 -0.30 -1.24 34.36
CA ALA A 395 0.29 -1.78 35.58
C ALA A 395 0.74 -3.23 35.36
N ALA A 396 1.94 -3.57 35.83
CA ALA A 396 2.51 -4.91 35.67
C ALA A 396 1.59 -6.03 36.18
N THR A 397 0.85 -5.78 37.26
CA THR A 397 -0.13 -6.71 37.84
C THR A 397 -1.29 -7.03 36.88
N GLU A 398 -1.74 -6.05 36.10
CA GLU A 398 -2.81 -6.22 35.13
C GLU A 398 -2.34 -7.03 33.91
N VAL A 399 -1.12 -6.78 33.44
CA VAL A 399 -0.49 -7.59 32.37
C VAL A 399 -0.37 -9.05 32.81
N VAL A 400 0.14 -9.29 34.02
CA VAL A 400 0.23 -10.65 34.59
C VAL A 400 -1.15 -11.31 34.72
N GLY A 401 -2.16 -10.56 35.17
CA GLY A 401 -3.53 -11.06 35.26
C GLY A 401 -4.14 -11.45 33.90
N GLN A 402 -3.76 -10.78 32.81
CA GLN A 402 -4.16 -11.17 31.45
C GLN A 402 -3.40 -12.39 30.94
N VAL A 403 -2.08 -12.45 31.15
CA VAL A 403 -1.27 -13.67 30.91
C VAL A 403 -1.92 -14.88 31.58
N ASP A 404 -2.50 -14.67 32.76
CA ASP A 404 -3.18 -15.71 33.50
C ASP A 404 -4.51 -16.18 32.98
N ARG A 405 -5.36 -15.25 32.57
CA ARG A 405 -6.61 -15.62 31.93
C ARG A 405 -6.35 -16.32 30.59
N ALA A 406 -5.37 -15.84 29.82
CA ALA A 406 -4.92 -16.46 28.58
C ALA A 406 -4.43 -17.90 28.78
N ALA A 407 -3.56 -18.13 29.77
CA ALA A 407 -3.05 -19.46 30.10
C ALA A 407 -4.12 -20.40 30.69
N ALA A 408 -5.19 -19.86 31.29
CA ALA A 408 -6.34 -20.63 31.78
C ALA A 408 -7.36 -20.98 30.67
N SER A 409 -7.03 -20.69 29.39
CA SER A 409 -7.88 -20.92 28.22
C SER A 409 -9.14 -20.06 28.12
N ASP A 410 -9.16 -18.88 28.73
CA ASP A 410 -10.20 -17.89 28.46
C ASP A 410 -9.88 -17.17 27.14
N GLU A 411 -10.53 -17.59 26.04
CA GLU A 411 -10.30 -17.06 24.69
C GLU A 411 -10.71 -15.59 24.53
N HIS A 412 -11.49 -15.04 25.48
CA HIS A 412 -12.06 -13.69 25.39
C HIS A 412 -11.63 -12.82 26.56
N ALA A 413 -10.42 -13.01 27.09
CA ALA A 413 -9.90 -12.22 28.20
C ALA A 413 -9.88 -10.73 27.86
N ALA A 414 -10.97 -10.03 28.16
CA ALA A 414 -11.11 -8.59 27.95
C ALA A 414 -10.06 -7.88 28.81
N GLY A 415 -9.29 -7.01 28.18
CA GLY A 415 -8.23 -6.25 28.82
C GLY A 415 -7.69 -5.16 27.90
N PRO A 416 -6.90 -4.23 28.44
CA PRO A 416 -6.31 -3.13 27.67
C PRO A 416 -5.17 -3.55 26.72
N LEU A 417 -4.85 -4.85 26.63
CA LEU A 417 -3.90 -5.42 25.67
C LEU A 417 -4.61 -6.47 24.82
N GLU A 418 -4.22 -6.60 23.56
CA GLU A 418 -4.73 -7.63 22.65
C GLU A 418 -4.00 -8.95 22.89
N LEU A 419 -4.75 -10.03 22.99
CA LEU A 419 -4.25 -11.40 23.10
C LEU A 419 -4.32 -12.12 21.75
N GLN A 420 -3.21 -12.68 21.30
CA GLN A 420 -3.13 -13.55 20.13
C GLN A 420 -2.48 -14.88 20.50
N ARG A 421 -3.10 -16.01 20.12
CA ARG A 421 -2.45 -17.32 20.22
C ARG A 421 -1.53 -17.54 19.03
N LEU A 422 -0.35 -18.06 19.32
CA LEU A 422 0.70 -18.39 18.37
C LEU A 422 0.90 -19.91 18.32
N GLU A 423 1.75 -20.38 17.43
CA GLU A 423 2.14 -21.77 17.36
C GLU A 423 2.85 -22.23 18.65
N ARG A 424 2.94 -23.55 18.85
CA ARG A 424 3.65 -24.19 19.98
C ARG A 424 3.11 -23.77 21.36
N GLY A 425 1.85 -23.37 21.44
CA GLY A 425 1.20 -23.01 22.71
C GLY A 425 1.73 -21.70 23.33
N VAL A 426 2.39 -20.87 22.54
CA VAL A 426 2.79 -19.52 22.93
C VAL A 426 1.60 -18.59 22.71
N PHE A 427 1.46 -17.58 23.55
CA PHE A 427 0.54 -16.47 23.34
C PHE A 427 1.28 -15.15 23.41
N LEU A 428 0.81 -14.19 22.62
CA LEU A 428 1.29 -12.83 22.52
C LEU A 428 0.26 -11.88 23.11
N LEU A 429 0.67 -11.08 24.08
CA LEU A 429 -0.06 -9.92 24.56
C LEU A 429 0.64 -8.67 24.05
N ARG A 430 -0.10 -7.75 23.45
CA ARG A 430 0.49 -6.52 22.91
C ARG A 430 -0.45 -5.34 23.02
N GLU A 431 0.15 -4.16 22.92
CA GLU A 431 -0.59 -2.93 22.75
C GLU A 431 -1.27 -2.90 21.39
N PRO A 432 -2.58 -2.66 21.34
CA PRO A 432 -3.27 -2.50 20.08
C PRO A 432 -3.29 -1.00 19.69
N PHE A 433 -3.02 -0.67 18.42
CA PHE A 433 -2.89 0.72 17.96
C PHE A 433 -3.36 0.89 16.50
N GLN A 434 -3.77 2.11 16.11
CA GLN A 434 -4.23 2.42 14.75
C GLN A 434 -3.12 3.05 13.90
N SER A 435 -2.32 3.92 14.50
CA SER A 435 -1.09 4.49 13.92
C SER A 435 0.07 4.35 14.91
N LEU A 436 1.32 4.46 14.42
CA LEU A 436 2.49 4.47 15.32
C LEU A 436 2.50 5.68 16.27
N GLU A 437 1.88 6.77 15.86
CA GLU A 437 1.80 8.00 16.65
C GLU A 437 0.91 7.78 17.87
N ASP A 438 -0.17 7.01 17.71
CA ASP A 438 -1.14 6.64 18.76
C ASP A 438 -0.58 5.62 19.76
N ARG A 439 0.46 4.86 19.38
CA ARG A 439 1.04 3.86 20.25
C ARG A 439 1.61 4.53 21.51
N PHE A 440 1.23 4.11 22.71
CA PHE A 440 1.75 4.63 23.97
C PHE A 440 3.15 4.09 24.27
N GLY A 441 3.43 2.83 23.92
CA GLY A 441 4.72 2.18 24.17
C GLY A 441 4.65 1.07 25.22
N ASP A 442 3.46 0.49 25.45
CA ASP A 442 3.32 -0.64 26.37
C ASP A 442 4.12 -1.86 25.89
N PRO A 443 4.76 -2.60 26.82
CA PRO A 443 5.54 -3.77 26.46
C PRO A 443 4.64 -4.88 25.93
N ALA A 444 5.18 -5.63 24.97
CA ALA A 444 4.55 -6.86 24.54
C ALA A 444 5.12 -8.06 25.30
N VAL A 445 4.28 -9.07 25.53
CA VAL A 445 4.66 -10.27 26.29
C VAL A 445 4.38 -11.50 25.44
N LEU A 446 5.40 -12.32 25.22
CA LEU A 446 5.25 -13.70 24.79
C LEU A 446 5.36 -14.62 26.00
N ALA A 447 4.43 -15.54 26.18
CA ALA A 447 4.50 -16.51 27.27
C ALA A 447 3.87 -17.85 26.89
N THR A 448 4.23 -18.90 27.63
CA THR A 448 3.67 -20.26 27.47
C THR A 448 2.76 -20.63 28.64
N ALA A 449 1.76 -21.47 28.39
CA ALA A 449 0.91 -22.00 29.47
C ALA A 449 1.70 -22.96 30.40
N SER A 450 2.67 -23.69 29.86
CA SER A 450 3.55 -24.62 30.59
C SER A 450 4.46 -23.93 31.61
N GLY A 451 4.79 -22.65 31.40
CA GLY A 451 5.58 -21.84 32.34
C GLY A 451 4.96 -21.74 33.75
N ARG A 452 3.68 -22.11 33.92
CA ARG A 452 3.03 -22.16 35.24
C ARG A 452 3.59 -23.23 36.17
N ALA A 453 4.05 -24.36 35.65
CA ALA A 453 4.44 -25.53 36.44
C ALA A 453 5.92 -25.52 36.87
N ALA A 454 6.72 -24.60 36.34
CA ALA A 454 8.14 -24.52 36.67
C ALA A 454 8.33 -23.96 38.09
N GLY A 455 9.10 -24.66 38.92
CA GLY A 455 9.37 -24.24 40.31
C GLY A 455 10.03 -22.86 40.40
N ARG A 456 10.97 -22.55 39.49
CA ARG A 456 11.63 -21.23 39.38
C ARG A 456 11.52 -20.70 37.95
N ARG A 457 10.88 -19.55 37.79
CA ARG A 457 10.58 -18.96 36.47
C ARG A 457 11.75 -18.16 35.92
N VAL A 458 11.92 -18.18 34.60
CA VAL A 458 12.91 -17.39 33.85
C VAL A 458 12.17 -16.51 32.85
N THR A 459 12.28 -15.20 33.01
CA THR A 459 11.68 -14.21 32.11
C THR A 459 12.76 -13.43 31.38
N LEU A 460 12.66 -13.36 30.05
CA LEU A 460 13.54 -12.53 29.23
C LEU A 460 13.02 -11.09 29.12
N VAL A 461 13.92 -10.12 29.02
CA VAL A 461 13.62 -8.73 28.67
C VAL A 461 14.42 -8.34 27.43
N VAL A 462 13.74 -7.74 26.47
CA VAL A 462 14.34 -7.11 25.28
C VAL A 462 14.06 -5.61 25.36
N ASP A 463 15.06 -4.84 25.76
CA ASP A 463 14.96 -3.41 26.05
C ASP A 463 15.20 -2.50 24.83
N ARG A 464 15.93 -3.00 23.83
CA ARG A 464 16.24 -2.28 22.58
C ARG A 464 15.74 -3.00 21.33
N PRO A 465 14.43 -3.27 21.19
CA PRO A 465 13.93 -4.10 20.10
C PRO A 465 14.00 -3.47 18.71
N VAL A 466 14.10 -2.14 18.57
CA VAL A 466 14.27 -1.51 17.23
C VAL A 466 15.74 -1.49 16.83
N GLY A 467 16.63 -1.23 17.78
CA GLY A 467 18.08 -1.19 17.58
C GLY A 467 18.69 -2.58 17.47
N ALA A 468 18.09 -3.59 18.10
CA ALA A 468 18.50 -4.99 18.13
C ALA A 468 17.33 -5.97 17.90
N PRO A 469 16.63 -5.89 16.76
CA PRO A 469 15.42 -6.69 16.50
C PRO A 469 15.66 -8.21 16.55
N GLU A 470 16.86 -8.66 16.21
CA GLU A 470 17.26 -10.05 16.29
C GLU A 470 17.25 -10.62 17.73
N THR A 471 17.41 -9.77 18.75
CA THR A 471 17.25 -10.18 20.15
C THR A 471 15.80 -10.46 20.50
N ALA A 472 14.85 -9.74 19.90
CA ALA A 472 13.41 -10.03 20.03
C ALA A 472 13.08 -11.39 19.40
N ALA A 473 13.56 -11.64 18.18
CA ALA A 473 13.41 -12.93 17.52
C ALA A 473 13.97 -14.09 18.36
N LEU A 474 15.21 -13.94 18.88
CA LEU A 474 15.84 -14.94 19.74
C LEU A 474 15.03 -15.19 21.02
N ALA A 475 14.49 -14.13 21.64
CA ALA A 475 13.62 -14.28 22.80
C ALA A 475 12.34 -15.08 22.47
N GLY A 476 11.70 -14.79 21.33
CA GLY A 476 10.54 -15.56 20.85
C GLY A 476 10.87 -17.04 20.60
N ARG A 477 12.03 -17.34 20.01
CA ARG A 477 12.52 -18.72 19.83
C ARG A 477 12.74 -19.44 21.16
N LEU A 478 13.38 -18.79 22.13
CA LEU A 478 13.64 -19.37 23.45
C LEU A 478 12.36 -19.66 24.24
N VAL A 479 11.33 -18.80 24.10
CA VAL A 479 9.99 -19.05 24.66
C VAL A 479 9.33 -20.25 23.97
N ALA A 480 9.39 -20.31 22.65
CA ALA A 480 8.81 -21.41 21.86
C ALA A 480 9.47 -22.77 22.13
N GLU A 481 10.77 -22.78 22.44
CA GLU A 481 11.53 -23.98 22.84
C GLU A 481 11.32 -24.36 24.32
N GLY A 482 10.56 -23.57 25.09
CA GLY A 482 10.35 -23.80 26.53
C GLY A 482 11.60 -23.60 27.39
N ARG A 483 12.65 -22.97 26.86
CA ARG A 483 13.88 -22.66 27.61
C ARG A 483 13.67 -21.53 28.61
N VAL A 484 12.75 -20.63 28.31
CA VAL A 484 12.28 -19.56 29.19
C VAL A 484 10.76 -19.56 29.23
N ASP A 485 10.18 -19.03 30.31
CA ASP A 485 8.74 -19.11 30.54
C ASP A 485 7.98 -17.95 29.87
N ALA A 486 8.63 -16.78 29.78
CA ALA A 486 8.11 -15.60 29.11
C ALA A 486 9.24 -14.71 28.56
N ALA A 487 8.90 -13.87 27.59
CA ALA A 487 9.73 -12.78 27.09
C ALA A 487 8.92 -11.48 27.05
N VAL A 488 9.48 -10.40 27.58
CA VAL A 488 8.90 -9.06 27.58
C VAL A 488 9.70 -8.18 26.63
N ILE A 489 9.05 -7.70 25.58
CA ILE A 489 9.65 -6.86 24.53
C ILE A 489 9.19 -5.43 24.78
N ALA A 490 10.14 -4.50 24.93
CA ALA A 490 9.83 -3.10 25.21
C ALA A 490 8.97 -2.48 24.08
N GLY A 491 7.89 -1.79 24.44
CA GLY A 491 7.08 -1.06 23.46
C GLY A 491 7.69 0.28 23.02
N GLN A 492 8.69 0.75 23.77
CA GLN A 492 9.49 1.92 23.47
C GLN A 492 10.97 1.60 23.71
N GLN A 493 11.79 1.86 22.71
CA GLN A 493 13.23 1.90 22.85
C GLN A 493 13.63 3.16 23.61
N GLY A 494 14.39 3.00 24.68
CA GLY A 494 14.89 4.11 25.48
C GLY A 494 15.84 3.63 26.54
N ASP A 495 16.48 4.58 27.21
CA ASP A 495 17.34 4.27 28.36
C ASP A 495 16.50 3.78 29.55
N ASP A 496 17.14 3.10 30.50
CA ASP A 496 16.52 2.50 31.69
C ASP A 496 15.77 3.53 32.58
N THR A 497 15.93 4.82 32.30
CA THR A 497 15.24 5.93 32.98
C THR A 497 13.85 6.24 32.41
N ALA A 498 13.56 5.84 31.17
CA ALA A 498 12.28 6.11 30.53
C ALA A 498 11.12 5.36 31.23
N PRO A 499 9.95 5.99 31.43
CA PRO A 499 8.81 5.37 32.13
C PRO A 499 8.40 4.01 31.55
N PHE A 500 8.36 3.88 30.21
CA PHE A 500 8.00 2.63 29.54
C PHE A 500 9.11 1.56 29.59
N ALA A 501 10.39 1.97 29.66
CA ALA A 501 11.49 1.04 29.91
C ALA A 501 11.41 0.44 31.32
N ARG A 502 11.10 1.27 32.33
CA ARG A 502 10.83 0.80 33.70
C ARG A 502 9.63 -0.14 33.75
N ALA A 503 8.53 0.23 33.08
CA ALA A 503 7.34 -0.62 32.99
C ALA A 503 7.66 -2.00 32.37
N THR A 504 8.51 -2.06 31.35
CA THR A 504 8.98 -3.31 30.74
C THR A 504 9.67 -4.21 31.77
N LEU A 505 10.59 -3.65 32.56
CA LEU A 505 11.30 -4.41 33.61
C LEU A 505 10.36 -4.79 34.77
N GLU A 506 9.42 -3.93 35.16
CA GLU A 506 8.41 -4.21 36.18
C GLU A 506 7.49 -5.37 35.77
N VAL A 507 7.01 -5.39 34.52
CA VAL A 507 6.24 -6.51 33.94
C VAL A 507 7.06 -7.80 34.01
N ALA A 508 8.34 -7.76 33.60
CA ALA A 508 9.18 -8.94 33.61
C ALA A 508 9.43 -9.49 35.02
N ARG A 509 9.66 -8.61 36.00
CA ARG A 509 9.78 -8.96 37.41
C ARG A 509 8.48 -9.52 37.98
N ALA A 510 7.33 -8.92 37.64
CA ALA A 510 6.04 -9.43 38.09
C ALA A 510 5.74 -10.83 37.53
N LEU A 511 6.17 -11.11 36.29
CA LEU A 511 6.06 -12.44 35.69
C LEU A 511 7.02 -13.47 36.32
N SER A 512 8.24 -13.06 36.67
CA SER A 512 9.25 -13.96 37.26
C SER A 512 9.04 -14.20 38.76
N ALA A 513 8.52 -13.23 39.51
CA ALA A 513 8.24 -13.32 40.95
C ALA A 513 7.06 -14.25 41.29
N ARG A 514 6.56 -15.00 40.31
CA ARG A 514 5.33 -15.76 40.41
C ARG A 514 5.60 -17.22 40.80
N GLY A 515 5.27 -17.55 42.05
CA GLY A 515 5.46 -18.86 42.66
C GLY A 515 6.11 -18.74 44.04
N ASP A 516 6.34 -19.87 44.71
CA ASP A 516 6.96 -19.88 46.05
C ASP A 516 8.48 -19.59 46.01
N THR A 517 9.11 -19.76 44.86
CA THR A 517 10.54 -19.43 44.68
C THR A 517 10.72 -18.22 43.76
N PRO A 518 11.60 -17.28 44.12
CA PRO A 518 11.85 -16.09 43.30
C PRO A 518 12.45 -16.50 41.95
N GLY A 519 11.80 -16.13 40.85
CA GLY A 519 12.33 -16.35 39.50
C GLY A 519 13.58 -15.52 39.19
N ALA A 520 14.02 -15.54 37.93
CA ALA A 520 15.12 -14.75 37.41
C ALA A 520 14.67 -13.93 36.19
N VAL A 521 15.12 -12.68 36.11
CA VAL A 521 14.94 -11.79 34.95
C VAL A 521 16.26 -11.66 34.20
N ILE A 522 16.25 -11.99 32.91
CA ILE A 522 17.43 -11.94 32.05
C ILE A 522 17.22 -10.89 30.95
N ALA A 523 18.05 -9.87 30.87
CA ALA A 523 18.06 -8.97 29.72
C ALA A 523 18.91 -9.56 28.59
N LEU A 524 18.37 -9.55 27.38
CA LEU A 524 19.07 -9.99 26.17
C LEU A 524 19.40 -8.77 25.32
N ARG A 525 20.68 -8.57 25.03
CA ARG A 525 21.21 -7.39 24.33
C ARG A 525 22.17 -7.80 23.21
N ARG A 526 22.30 -6.92 22.20
CA ARG A 526 23.40 -6.99 21.23
C ARG A 526 24.65 -6.37 21.87
N ALA A 527 25.78 -7.06 21.81
CA ALA A 527 27.06 -6.51 22.22
C ALA A 527 27.52 -5.42 21.23
N GLU A 528 28.06 -4.31 21.74
CA GLU A 528 28.64 -3.25 20.89
C GLU A 528 30.00 -3.66 20.31
N GLY A 529 30.64 -4.69 20.89
CA GLY A 529 31.93 -5.23 20.44
C GLY A 529 31.83 -6.63 19.84
N ALA A 530 32.99 -7.15 19.40
CA ALA A 530 33.10 -8.50 18.82
C ALA A 530 32.95 -9.64 19.83
N GLN A 531 33.09 -9.35 21.14
CA GLN A 531 32.97 -10.32 22.21
C GLN A 531 31.62 -10.19 22.91
N GLY A 532 30.94 -11.32 23.10
CA GLY A 532 29.78 -11.39 23.99
C GLY A 532 30.21 -11.41 25.45
N ARG A 533 29.26 -11.24 26.36
CA ARG A 533 29.48 -11.38 27.81
C ARG A 533 28.18 -11.71 28.53
N VAL A 534 28.31 -12.32 29.71
CA VAL A 534 27.20 -12.57 30.63
C VAL A 534 27.49 -11.86 31.93
N SER A 535 26.68 -10.88 32.30
CA SER A 535 26.85 -10.13 33.54
C SER A 535 25.80 -10.58 34.56
N VAL A 536 26.23 -11.04 35.73
CA VAL A 536 25.35 -11.64 36.75
C VAL A 536 25.32 -10.78 38.01
N ARG A 537 24.12 -10.48 38.51
CA ARG A 537 23.90 -9.71 39.74
C ARG A 537 23.62 -10.65 40.93
N GLY A 538 24.49 -10.63 41.94
CA GLY A 538 24.33 -11.38 43.18
C GLY A 538 24.08 -12.88 42.94
N ASP A 539 23.17 -13.47 43.73
CA ASP A 539 22.81 -14.88 43.62
C ASP A 539 21.86 -15.20 42.44
N GLY A 540 21.52 -14.21 41.59
CA GLY A 540 20.64 -14.38 40.44
C GLY A 540 21.13 -15.43 39.43
N GLY A 541 22.44 -15.70 39.40
CA GLY A 541 23.04 -16.75 38.55
C GLY A 541 22.98 -18.17 39.12
N SER A 542 22.58 -18.37 40.39
CA SER A 542 22.58 -19.70 41.04
C SER A 542 21.44 -20.62 40.57
N ALA A 543 20.56 -20.15 39.69
CA ALA A 543 19.46 -20.95 39.16
C ALA A 543 19.97 -21.89 38.05
N ALA A 544 19.89 -23.21 38.27
CA ALA A 544 20.30 -24.22 37.30
C ALA A 544 19.71 -24.03 35.88
N ARG A 545 18.51 -23.45 35.76
CA ARG A 545 17.90 -23.10 34.46
C ARG A 545 18.62 -21.96 33.74
N VAL A 546 19.11 -20.95 34.47
CA VAL A 546 19.87 -19.82 33.90
C VAL A 546 21.21 -20.34 33.37
N ASP A 547 21.92 -21.17 34.15
CA ASP A 547 23.15 -21.81 33.69
C ASP A 547 22.91 -22.70 32.46
N ALA A 548 21.83 -23.49 32.44
CA ALA A 548 21.48 -24.31 31.29
C ALA A 548 21.19 -23.48 30.03
N LEU A 549 20.55 -22.32 30.18
CA LEU A 549 20.32 -21.38 29.09
C LEU A 549 21.62 -20.77 28.59
N VAL A 550 22.49 -20.27 29.49
CA VAL A 550 23.80 -19.71 29.13
C VAL A 550 24.64 -20.76 28.42
N LEU A 551 24.72 -21.99 28.93
CA LEU A 551 25.44 -23.09 28.29
C LEU A 551 24.87 -23.45 26.92
N ALA A 552 23.56 -23.33 26.71
CA ALA A 552 22.95 -23.55 25.41
C ALA A 552 23.32 -22.46 24.40
N LEU A 553 23.36 -21.20 24.83
CA LEU A 553 23.83 -20.09 24.02
C LEU A 553 25.33 -20.25 23.71
N GLU A 554 26.16 -20.55 24.71
CA GLU A 554 27.61 -20.75 24.53
C GLU A 554 27.93 -21.87 23.53
N ARG A 555 27.16 -22.95 23.52
CA ARG A 555 27.31 -24.02 22.52
C ARG A 555 27.05 -23.55 21.10
N ALA A 556 26.16 -22.58 20.91
CA ALA A 556 25.81 -22.04 19.60
C ALA A 556 26.70 -20.85 19.20
N THR A 557 27.12 -20.03 20.17
CA THR A 557 27.79 -18.74 19.92
C THR A 557 29.29 -18.76 20.22
N GLY A 558 29.79 -19.76 20.94
CA GLY A 558 31.10 -19.75 21.58
C GLY A 558 31.02 -19.23 23.04
N PRO A 559 32.11 -19.33 23.80
CA PRO A 559 32.14 -19.02 25.23
C PRO A 559 31.78 -17.56 25.50
N LEU A 560 31.02 -17.33 26.58
CA LEU A 560 30.58 -15.99 26.99
C LEU A 560 31.24 -15.63 28.34
N PRO A 561 32.24 -14.74 28.37
CA PRO A 561 32.91 -14.36 29.61
C PRO A 561 31.91 -13.80 30.63
N ARG A 562 32.07 -14.23 31.88
CA ARG A 562 31.21 -13.83 32.99
C ARG A 562 31.76 -12.58 33.67
N ALA A 563 30.89 -11.60 33.93
CA ALA A 563 31.23 -10.36 34.61
C ALA A 563 30.25 -10.07 35.77
N ALA A 564 30.64 -9.19 36.68
CA ALA A 564 29.72 -8.69 37.70
C ALA A 564 28.66 -7.78 37.06
N GLY A 565 27.39 -8.06 37.33
CA GLY A 565 26.25 -7.29 36.84
C GLY A 565 26.06 -5.95 37.55
N PRO A 566 25.26 -5.03 36.96
CA PRO A 566 24.98 -3.73 37.56
C PRO A 566 24.21 -3.87 38.87
N ALA A 567 24.39 -2.91 39.78
CA ALA A 567 23.73 -2.88 41.09
C ALA A 567 22.20 -2.68 41.02
N GLN A 568 21.68 -2.22 39.87
CA GLN A 568 20.25 -2.05 39.59
C GLN A 568 19.95 -2.61 38.19
N GLY A 569 18.71 -3.06 37.96
CA GLY A 569 18.27 -3.62 36.68
C GLY A 569 17.96 -5.13 36.73
N PRO A 570 18.13 -5.87 35.62
CA PRO A 570 17.88 -7.31 35.52
C PRO A 570 18.87 -8.13 36.37
N ASP A 571 18.53 -9.39 36.65
CA ASP A 571 19.38 -10.29 37.46
C ASP A 571 20.57 -10.80 36.64
N VAL A 572 20.36 -11.01 35.33
CA VAL A 572 21.40 -11.40 34.38
C VAL A 572 21.27 -10.55 33.12
N VAL A 573 22.41 -10.12 32.55
CA VAL A 573 22.47 -9.47 31.24
C VAL A 573 23.29 -10.36 30.32
N ILE A 574 22.70 -10.82 29.22
CA ILE A 574 23.40 -11.58 28.18
C ILE A 574 23.57 -10.67 26.97
N GLU A 575 24.82 -10.35 26.66
CA GLU A 575 25.20 -9.60 25.47
C GLU A 575 25.82 -10.54 24.44
N LEU A 576 25.19 -10.63 23.26
CA LEU A 576 25.65 -11.48 22.16
C LEU A 576 26.23 -10.63 21.04
N PRO A 577 27.41 -10.96 20.48
CA PRO A 577 27.97 -10.24 19.35
C PRO A 577 27.13 -10.51 18.09
N GLU A 578 27.07 -9.55 17.17
CA GLU A 578 26.26 -9.66 15.95
C GLU A 578 26.57 -10.93 15.14
N SER A 579 27.84 -11.33 15.08
CA SER A 579 28.29 -12.54 14.39
C SER A 579 27.75 -13.83 15.01
N ALA A 580 27.63 -13.88 16.34
CA ALA A 580 27.03 -14.99 17.05
C ALA A 580 25.52 -15.05 16.82
N ILE A 581 24.85 -13.90 16.82
CA ILE A 581 23.43 -13.84 16.54
C ILE A 581 23.16 -14.28 15.10
N ALA A 582 23.95 -13.80 14.13
CA ALA A 582 23.85 -14.24 12.74
C ALA A 582 24.00 -15.77 12.59
N LYS A 583 24.88 -16.43 13.37
CA LYS A 583 24.98 -17.90 13.37
C LYS A 583 23.72 -18.59 13.88
N LEU A 584 23.02 -18.00 14.85
CA LEU A 584 21.76 -18.55 15.35
C LEU A 584 20.62 -18.50 14.31
N PHE A 585 20.69 -17.54 13.38
CA PHE A 585 19.73 -17.34 12.29
C PHE A 585 20.22 -17.86 10.93
N ALA A 586 21.45 -18.35 10.84
CA ALA A 586 21.97 -18.96 9.62
C ALA A 586 21.20 -20.26 9.37
N GLY A 587 20.22 -20.21 8.46
CA GLY A 587 19.54 -21.40 7.97
C GLY A 587 20.50 -22.34 7.23
N ASP A 588 20.04 -23.54 6.90
CA ASP A 588 20.78 -24.50 6.09
C ASP A 588 21.19 -23.82 4.77
N PRO A 589 22.50 -23.67 4.44
CA PRO A 589 22.98 -22.91 3.27
C PRO A 589 22.72 -23.62 1.93
N LYS A 590 21.61 -24.35 1.79
CA LYS A 590 21.45 -25.43 0.80
C LYS A 590 21.09 -25.00 -0.63
N ALA A 591 20.96 -23.70 -0.92
CA ALA A 591 20.76 -23.25 -2.30
C ALA A 591 21.75 -22.13 -2.64
N THR A 592 22.58 -22.39 -3.65
CA THR A 592 23.28 -21.31 -4.37
C THR A 592 22.20 -20.36 -4.88
N PRO A 593 22.25 -19.06 -4.54
CA PRO A 593 21.24 -18.12 -5.01
C PRO A 593 21.22 -18.13 -6.55
N PRO A 594 20.03 -18.00 -7.17
CA PRO A 594 19.95 -17.87 -8.61
C PRO A 594 20.75 -16.64 -9.05
N SER A 595 21.44 -16.76 -10.19
CA SER A 595 22.16 -15.65 -10.79
C SER A 595 21.18 -14.55 -11.21
N ILE A 596 21.58 -13.29 -11.02
CA ILE A 596 20.91 -12.11 -11.58
C ILE A 596 21.86 -11.28 -12.46
N ALA A 597 22.95 -11.90 -12.93
CA ALA A 597 24.03 -11.23 -13.68
C ALA A 597 23.59 -10.69 -15.03
N SER A 598 22.39 -11.05 -15.51
CA SER A 598 21.80 -10.52 -16.73
C SER A 598 20.36 -10.03 -16.52
N PRO A 599 19.84 -9.18 -17.42
CA PRO A 599 18.45 -8.75 -17.38
C PRO A 599 17.46 -9.92 -17.40
N ALA A 600 17.71 -10.96 -18.20
CA ALA A 600 16.78 -12.08 -18.34
C ALA A 600 16.85 -13.05 -17.15
N ALA A 601 18.03 -13.23 -16.54
CA ALA A 601 18.17 -13.95 -15.29
C ALA A 601 17.42 -13.25 -14.15
N LEU A 602 17.58 -11.92 -14.03
CA LEU A 602 16.83 -11.10 -13.07
C LEU A 602 15.31 -11.17 -13.33
N ALA A 603 14.88 -11.08 -14.58
CA ALA A 603 13.47 -11.22 -14.94
C ALA A 603 12.93 -12.61 -14.55
N THR A 604 13.72 -13.67 -14.76
CA THR A 604 13.35 -15.04 -14.38
C THR A 604 13.14 -15.18 -12.87
N VAL A 605 14.01 -14.57 -12.06
CA VAL A 605 13.86 -14.55 -10.60
C VAL A 605 12.56 -13.87 -10.16
N LEU A 606 12.10 -12.89 -10.93
CA LEU A 606 10.89 -12.13 -10.65
C LEU A 606 9.62 -12.67 -11.33
N ASP A 607 9.68 -13.76 -12.09
CA ASP A 607 8.50 -14.28 -12.80
C ASP A 607 7.44 -14.92 -11.89
N ASP A 608 7.85 -15.32 -10.69
CA ASP A 608 6.95 -15.81 -9.64
C ASP A 608 6.22 -14.66 -8.93
N VAL A 609 6.61 -13.41 -9.20
CA VAL A 609 6.00 -12.24 -8.59
C VAL A 609 4.64 -11.99 -9.23
N ARG A 610 3.58 -12.26 -8.46
CA ARG A 610 2.18 -12.09 -8.87
C ARG A 610 1.56 -10.86 -8.23
N ALA A 611 0.59 -10.30 -8.93
CA ALA A 611 -0.28 -9.30 -8.37
C ALA A 611 -1.06 -9.89 -7.19
N THR A 612 -1.27 -9.10 -6.14
CA THR A 612 -2.04 -9.48 -4.95
C THR A 612 -3.25 -8.58 -4.80
N THR A 613 -4.35 -9.13 -4.29
CA THR A 613 -5.49 -8.37 -3.78
C THR A 613 -5.43 -8.22 -2.27
N ALA A 614 -4.44 -8.84 -1.61
CA ALA A 614 -4.25 -8.73 -0.17
C ALA A 614 -3.66 -7.35 0.14
N THR A 615 -4.37 -6.59 0.98
CA THR A 615 -3.84 -5.36 1.56
C THR A 615 -2.92 -5.73 2.72
N ALA A 616 -1.68 -5.26 2.69
CA ALA A 616 -0.81 -5.40 3.85
C ALA A 616 -1.32 -4.51 4.98
N SER A 617 -1.31 -5.03 6.21
CA SER A 617 -1.63 -4.19 7.37
C SER A 617 -0.55 -3.12 7.55
N LEU A 618 -0.88 -2.03 8.25
CA LEU A 618 0.08 -0.96 8.52
C LEU A 618 1.29 -1.51 9.30
N GLU A 619 1.04 -2.41 10.24
CA GLU A 619 2.07 -3.04 11.06
C GLU A 619 2.99 -3.95 10.25
N ASP A 620 2.45 -4.76 9.33
CA ASP A 620 3.25 -5.57 8.40
C ASP A 620 4.15 -4.69 7.54
N LEU A 621 3.63 -3.57 7.06
CA LEU A 621 4.40 -2.58 6.31
C LEU A 621 5.50 -1.97 7.17
N LEU A 622 5.21 -1.52 8.38
CA LEU A 622 6.22 -0.93 9.27
C LEU A 622 7.32 -1.93 9.65
N ALA A 623 6.94 -3.18 9.91
CA ALA A 623 7.90 -4.25 10.15
C ALA A 623 8.78 -4.49 8.92
N LEU A 624 8.19 -4.56 7.72
CA LEU A 624 8.93 -4.66 6.46
C LEU A 624 9.89 -3.50 6.26
N ARG A 625 9.45 -2.26 6.53
CA ARG A 625 10.30 -1.06 6.45
C ARG A 625 11.51 -1.18 7.37
N ARG A 626 11.31 -1.39 8.66
CA ARG A 626 12.39 -1.33 9.65
C ARG A 626 13.33 -2.54 9.60
N LEU A 627 12.79 -3.73 9.35
CA LEU A 627 13.57 -4.97 9.40
C LEU A 627 14.24 -5.32 8.08
N VAL A 628 13.70 -4.82 6.96
CA VAL A 628 14.16 -5.23 5.63
C VAL A 628 14.55 -4.04 4.78
N LEU A 629 13.64 -3.09 4.52
CA LEU A 629 13.90 -2.03 3.54
C LEU A 629 14.93 -1.01 4.02
N GLU A 630 14.83 -0.52 5.26
CA GLU A 630 15.78 0.44 5.82
C GLU A 630 17.21 -0.13 5.83
N PRO A 631 17.47 -1.36 6.35
CA PRO A 631 18.78 -1.98 6.25
C PRO A 631 19.31 -2.18 4.83
N LEU A 632 18.43 -2.50 3.86
CA LEU A 632 18.82 -2.69 2.47
C LEU A 632 19.11 -1.37 1.75
N PHE A 633 18.35 -0.31 2.07
CA PHE A 633 18.40 0.95 1.33
C PHE A 633 19.43 1.91 1.93
N THR A 634 19.76 1.76 3.22
CA THR A 634 20.77 2.58 3.87
C THR A 634 22.15 2.33 3.23
N PRO A 635 22.80 3.37 2.70
CA PRO A 635 24.15 3.27 2.16
C PRO A 635 25.14 2.64 3.13
N SER A 636 25.96 1.72 2.64
CA SER A 636 27.04 1.13 3.43
C SER A 636 28.36 1.18 2.69
N THR A 637 29.38 1.68 3.39
CA THR A 637 30.76 1.72 2.89
C THR A 637 31.52 0.41 3.14
N ALA A 638 30.98 -0.49 3.96
CA ALA A 638 31.62 -1.74 4.35
C ALA A 638 30.67 -2.93 4.17
N PRO A 639 31.17 -4.11 3.75
CA PRO A 639 30.37 -5.32 3.70
C PRO A 639 29.86 -5.67 5.10
N ARG A 640 28.53 -5.88 5.25
CA ARG A 640 27.89 -6.30 6.50
C ARG A 640 27.30 -7.70 6.36
N PRO A 641 28.11 -8.77 6.30
CA PRO A 641 27.61 -10.14 6.05
C PRO A 641 26.64 -10.62 7.13
N HIS A 642 26.82 -10.17 8.38
CA HIS A 642 25.92 -10.50 9.49
C HIS A 642 24.56 -9.82 9.33
N LEU A 643 24.52 -8.53 8.99
CA LEU A 643 23.29 -7.81 8.68
C LEU A 643 22.50 -8.50 7.55
N VAL A 644 23.16 -8.95 6.48
CA VAL A 644 22.48 -9.67 5.38
C VAL A 644 21.79 -10.94 5.86
N THR A 645 22.44 -11.68 6.77
CA THR A 645 21.85 -12.91 7.35
C THR A 645 20.59 -12.58 8.16
N LEU A 646 20.64 -11.50 8.94
CA LEU A 646 19.50 -11.05 9.75
C LEU A 646 18.36 -10.49 8.89
N VAL A 647 18.67 -9.71 7.85
CA VAL A 647 17.70 -9.18 6.90
C VAL A 647 17.02 -10.33 6.13
N ARG A 648 17.78 -11.34 5.71
CA ARG A 648 17.23 -12.54 5.07
C ARG A 648 16.29 -13.32 5.98
N ALA A 649 16.69 -13.53 7.23
CA ALA A 649 15.84 -14.19 8.22
C ALA A 649 14.55 -13.37 8.45
N SER A 650 14.67 -12.05 8.60
CA SER A 650 13.54 -11.14 8.79
C SER A 650 12.59 -11.13 7.60
N ALA A 651 13.12 -11.06 6.38
CA ALA A 651 12.35 -11.15 5.14
C ALA A 651 11.55 -12.46 5.11
N GLY A 652 12.20 -13.59 5.39
CA GLY A 652 11.56 -14.92 5.46
C GLY A 652 10.36 -14.95 6.41
N LYS A 653 10.53 -14.39 7.61
CA LYS A 653 9.49 -14.32 8.64
C LYS A 653 8.34 -13.37 8.28
N LEU A 654 8.58 -12.39 7.42
CA LEU A 654 7.56 -11.50 6.86
C LEU A 654 6.91 -12.05 5.57
N GLY A 655 7.29 -13.24 5.11
CA GLY A 655 6.76 -13.85 3.89
C GLY A 655 7.41 -13.31 2.60
N TYR A 656 8.65 -12.87 2.70
CA TYR A 656 9.52 -12.48 1.57
C TYR A 656 10.74 -13.40 1.51
N GLU A 657 11.34 -13.49 0.34
CA GLU A 657 12.60 -14.16 0.11
C GLU A 657 13.64 -13.12 -0.31
N LEU A 658 14.78 -13.10 0.37
CA LEU A 658 15.92 -12.24 0.03
C LEU A 658 17.01 -13.07 -0.64
N LEU A 659 17.11 -12.93 -1.96
CA LEU A 659 18.12 -13.54 -2.80
C LEU A 659 19.33 -12.60 -2.94
N GLY A 660 20.51 -13.18 -3.17
CA GLY A 660 21.76 -12.43 -3.29
C GLY A 660 22.58 -12.37 -1.98
N PRO A 661 23.75 -11.70 -1.97
CA PRO A 661 24.21 -10.80 -3.04
C PRO A 661 24.54 -11.60 -4.31
N SER A 662 24.20 -11.04 -5.46
CA SER A 662 24.51 -11.63 -6.76
C SER A 662 24.92 -10.51 -7.72
N PRO A 663 25.91 -10.74 -8.60
CA PRO A 663 26.37 -9.71 -9.53
C PRO A 663 25.24 -9.25 -10.46
N LEU A 664 25.27 -7.99 -10.84
CA LEU A 664 24.45 -7.35 -11.87
C LEU A 664 25.23 -7.21 -13.18
N ALA A 665 24.51 -6.95 -14.27
CA ALA A 665 25.10 -6.78 -15.60
C ALA A 665 26.12 -5.62 -15.69
N ASP A 666 25.98 -4.60 -14.86
CA ASP A 666 26.93 -3.48 -14.82
C ASP A 666 28.14 -3.71 -13.91
N GLY A 667 28.24 -4.90 -13.29
CA GLY A 667 29.33 -5.28 -12.41
C GLY A 667 29.14 -4.91 -10.94
N GLY A 668 28.03 -4.25 -10.57
CA GLY A 668 27.63 -4.14 -9.17
C GLY A 668 27.10 -5.47 -8.61
N GLU A 669 26.76 -5.50 -7.33
CA GLU A 669 26.02 -6.61 -6.73
C GLU A 669 24.67 -6.10 -6.23
N ALA A 670 23.66 -6.95 -6.25
CA ALA A 670 22.35 -6.63 -5.71
C ALA A 670 21.71 -7.78 -4.93
N PHE A 671 20.76 -7.39 -4.09
CA PHE A 671 19.78 -8.25 -3.47
C PHE A 671 18.47 -8.18 -4.25
N VAL A 672 17.76 -9.30 -4.31
CA VAL A 672 16.36 -9.34 -4.78
C VAL A 672 15.47 -9.72 -3.62
N LEU A 673 14.60 -8.81 -3.22
CA LEU A 673 13.53 -9.06 -2.27
C LEU A 673 12.26 -9.40 -3.07
N ARG A 674 11.86 -10.66 -3.07
CA ARG A 674 10.63 -11.11 -3.73
C ARG A 674 9.63 -11.67 -2.74
N PRO A 675 8.32 -11.57 -3.01
CA PRO A 675 7.30 -12.14 -2.15
C PRO A 675 7.31 -13.68 -2.23
N ALA A 676 7.32 -14.36 -1.09
CA ALA A 676 7.19 -15.83 -1.00
C ALA A 676 5.71 -16.28 -0.88
N ALA A 677 4.83 -15.36 -0.53
CA ALA A 677 3.37 -15.48 -0.50
C ALA A 677 2.76 -14.22 -1.16
N PRO A 678 1.45 -14.15 -1.46
CA PRO A 678 0.83 -12.95 -2.04
C PRO A 678 1.05 -11.70 -1.18
N ARG A 679 2.06 -10.91 -1.53
CA ARG A 679 2.49 -9.70 -0.83
C ARG A 679 2.57 -8.53 -1.83
N PRO A 680 2.40 -7.28 -1.37
CA PRO A 680 2.17 -6.13 -2.25
C PRO A 680 3.42 -5.57 -2.92
N PHE A 681 4.58 -6.17 -2.70
CA PHE A 681 5.85 -5.51 -2.97
C PHE A 681 6.94 -6.49 -3.44
N ALA A 682 7.80 -6.03 -4.34
CA ALA A 682 9.09 -6.64 -4.64
C ALA A 682 10.13 -5.54 -4.88
N ALA A 683 11.40 -5.83 -4.64
CA ALA A 683 12.49 -4.89 -4.89
C ALA A 683 13.77 -5.57 -5.35
N VAL A 684 14.57 -4.85 -6.13
CA VAL A 684 15.98 -5.15 -6.41
C VAL A 684 16.78 -3.98 -5.86
N VAL A 685 17.80 -4.24 -5.06
CA VAL A 685 18.57 -3.19 -4.36
C VAL A 685 20.03 -3.52 -4.40
N ARG A 686 20.88 -2.57 -4.78
CA ARG A 686 22.33 -2.76 -4.74
C ARG A 686 22.83 -3.02 -3.32
N THR A 687 23.88 -3.81 -3.20
CA THR A 687 24.52 -4.10 -1.90
C THR A 687 25.12 -2.86 -1.24
N THR A 688 25.36 -1.81 -2.03
CA THR A 688 25.82 -0.49 -1.58
C THR A 688 24.72 0.37 -0.96
N GLY A 689 23.45 -0.04 -1.05
CA GLY A 689 22.29 0.78 -0.68
C GLY A 689 21.91 1.79 -1.77
N VAL A 690 20.99 2.71 -1.43
CA VAL A 690 20.46 3.73 -2.34
C VAL A 690 21.19 5.05 -2.12
N THR A 691 21.92 5.52 -3.15
CA THR A 691 22.76 6.73 -3.09
C THR A 691 22.44 7.76 -4.17
N GLY A 692 21.75 7.35 -5.22
CA GLY A 692 21.52 8.08 -6.44
C GLY A 692 20.11 7.83 -6.95
N THR A 693 19.92 6.88 -7.87
CA THR A 693 18.67 6.78 -8.65
C THR A 693 17.84 5.55 -8.25
N ILE A 694 16.54 5.73 -8.13
CA ILE A 694 15.55 4.67 -7.90
C ILE A 694 14.62 4.62 -9.10
N VAL A 695 14.29 3.41 -9.57
CA VAL A 695 13.22 3.19 -10.54
C VAL A 695 12.03 2.59 -9.82
N GLU A 696 10.84 3.16 -9.99
CA GLU A 696 9.61 2.61 -9.40
C GLU A 696 8.57 2.28 -10.46
N VAL A 697 7.86 1.17 -10.23
CA VAL A 697 6.81 0.68 -11.10
C VAL A 697 5.58 0.39 -10.24
N PRO A 698 4.61 1.31 -10.18
CA PRO A 698 3.41 1.10 -9.37
C PRO A 698 2.59 -0.13 -9.76
N HIS A 699 2.63 -0.50 -11.04
CA HIS A 699 1.97 -1.68 -11.62
C HIS A 699 2.99 -2.73 -12.06
N GLY A 700 3.93 -3.05 -11.17
CA GLY A 700 5.07 -3.95 -11.42
C GLY A 700 4.69 -5.42 -11.58
N PHE A 701 3.40 -5.76 -11.54
CA PHE A 701 2.90 -7.12 -11.74
C PHE A 701 2.71 -7.50 -13.22
N HIS A 702 2.74 -6.53 -14.14
CA HIS A 702 2.72 -6.81 -15.58
C HIS A 702 4.11 -7.21 -16.06
N ASP A 703 4.26 -8.41 -16.62
CA ASP A 703 5.56 -8.99 -17.01
C ASP A 703 6.36 -8.05 -17.93
N ARG A 704 5.73 -7.47 -18.96
CA ARG A 704 6.40 -6.54 -19.89
C ARG A 704 6.83 -5.23 -19.22
N MET A 705 6.05 -4.75 -18.27
CA MET A 705 6.37 -3.54 -17.52
C MET A 705 7.58 -3.78 -16.61
N ARG A 706 7.62 -4.96 -15.99
CA ARG A 706 8.76 -5.41 -15.19
C ARG A 706 10.02 -5.58 -16.03
N ASP A 707 9.92 -6.15 -17.23
CA ASP A 707 11.05 -6.27 -18.15
C ASP A 707 11.61 -4.91 -18.56
N ALA A 708 10.72 -3.98 -18.92
CA ALA A 708 11.08 -2.60 -19.24
C ALA A 708 11.79 -1.93 -18.06
N ALA A 709 11.25 -2.10 -16.86
CA ALA A 709 11.84 -1.54 -15.65
C ALA A 709 13.23 -2.12 -15.35
N ILE A 710 13.43 -3.43 -15.49
CA ILE A 710 14.75 -4.07 -15.33
C ILE A 710 15.76 -3.44 -16.30
N ARG A 711 15.41 -3.32 -17.59
CA ARG A 711 16.32 -2.74 -18.60
C ARG A 711 16.62 -1.27 -18.30
N VAL A 712 15.62 -0.48 -17.90
CA VAL A 712 15.79 0.94 -17.54
C VAL A 712 16.64 1.08 -16.26
N THR A 713 16.41 0.27 -15.22
CA THR A 713 17.21 0.26 -13.99
C THR A 713 18.68 -0.02 -14.30
N LEU A 714 18.97 -1.04 -15.11
CA LEU A 714 20.35 -1.38 -15.48
C LEU A 714 20.98 -0.29 -16.37
N GLY A 715 20.24 0.25 -17.34
CA GLY A 715 20.75 1.31 -18.23
C GLY A 715 21.01 2.63 -17.51
N LEU A 716 20.22 2.96 -16.49
CA LEU A 716 20.43 4.13 -15.63
C LEU A 716 21.54 3.94 -14.60
N GLY A 717 22.01 2.69 -14.39
CA GLY A 717 22.84 2.36 -13.23
C GLY A 717 22.12 2.65 -11.92
N ALA A 718 20.78 2.50 -11.88
CA ALA A 718 19.99 2.80 -10.70
C ALA A 718 20.34 1.86 -9.53
N ASP A 719 20.21 2.38 -8.31
CA ASP A 719 20.54 1.67 -7.07
C ASP A 719 19.42 0.73 -6.62
N ALA A 720 18.18 1.07 -6.97
CA ALA A 720 17.03 0.25 -6.64
C ALA A 720 15.97 0.22 -7.76
N LEU A 721 15.29 -0.91 -7.87
CA LEU A 721 14.06 -1.10 -8.63
C LEU A 721 12.96 -1.52 -7.66
N LEU A 722 11.89 -0.74 -7.57
CA LEU A 722 10.74 -0.99 -6.69
C LEU A 722 9.52 -1.38 -7.54
N LEU A 723 8.88 -2.50 -7.20
CA LEU A 723 7.73 -3.04 -7.92
C LEU A 723 6.51 -3.09 -6.99
N GLY A 724 5.47 -2.34 -7.31
CA GLY A 724 4.16 -2.41 -6.67
C GLY A 724 3.32 -3.55 -7.26
N LEU A 725 2.75 -4.39 -6.40
CA LEU A 725 2.02 -5.61 -6.80
C LEU A 725 0.53 -5.57 -6.42
N GLU A 726 0.05 -4.48 -5.83
CA GLU A 726 -1.37 -4.34 -5.44
C GLU A 726 -2.25 -4.11 -6.67
N HIS A 727 -3.31 -4.92 -6.80
CA HIS A 727 -4.37 -4.66 -7.79
C HIS A 727 -5.14 -3.40 -7.41
N GLY A 728 -5.38 -2.52 -8.38
CA GLY A 728 -6.24 -1.35 -8.17
C GLY A 728 -5.58 -0.18 -7.47
N GLY A 729 -4.26 -0.21 -7.27
CA GLY A 729 -3.50 1.01 -6.97
C GLY A 729 -3.77 2.02 -8.07
N GLY A 730 -4.61 3.03 -7.78
CA GLY A 730 -4.84 4.14 -8.69
C GLY A 730 -3.54 4.92 -8.92
N SER A 731 -3.64 6.13 -9.47
CA SER A 731 -2.48 7.00 -9.76
C SER A 731 -1.60 7.37 -8.55
N ARG A 732 -1.91 6.87 -7.35
CA ARG A 732 -1.09 6.96 -6.14
C ARG A 732 -0.84 5.51 -5.69
N GLY A 733 0.36 4.99 -5.91
CA GLY A 733 0.71 3.60 -5.70
C GLY A 733 0.29 3.05 -4.32
N GLY A 734 0.18 1.73 -4.25
CA GLY A 734 -0.20 0.99 -3.05
C GLY A 734 0.55 1.41 -1.79
N ASN A 735 -0.02 1.15 -0.60
CA ASN A 735 0.57 1.55 0.68
C ASN A 735 2.02 1.03 0.84
N ALA A 736 2.29 -0.17 0.31
CA ALA A 736 3.62 -0.75 0.32
C ALA A 736 4.64 0.01 -0.53
N LEU A 737 4.22 0.49 -1.71
CA LEU A 737 5.11 1.28 -2.57
C LEU A 737 5.37 2.65 -1.97
N ARG A 738 4.34 3.30 -1.40
CA ARG A 738 4.51 4.57 -0.67
C ARG A 738 5.49 4.45 0.49
N LEU A 739 5.46 3.32 1.20
CA LEU A 739 6.40 3.03 2.26
C LEU A 739 7.82 2.83 1.73
N ALA A 740 8.00 1.97 0.73
CA ALA A 740 9.32 1.70 0.16
C ALA A 740 9.94 2.97 -0.42
N HIS A 741 9.11 3.77 -1.09
CA HIS A 741 9.46 5.11 -1.54
C HIS A 741 9.95 5.98 -0.37
N ALA A 742 9.16 6.13 0.69
CA ALA A 742 9.52 6.96 1.84
C ALA A 742 10.83 6.52 2.51
N VAL A 743 11.16 5.23 2.47
CA VAL A 743 12.44 4.70 2.95
C VAL A 743 13.57 5.06 1.99
N ALA A 744 13.35 4.96 0.68
CA ALA A 744 14.35 5.22 -0.34
C ALA A 744 14.66 6.72 -0.51
N SER A 745 13.65 7.56 -0.28
CA SER A 745 13.74 9.02 -0.37
C SER A 745 14.09 9.67 0.97
N ALA A 746 14.21 8.89 2.06
CA ALA A 746 14.66 9.41 3.34
C ALA A 746 16.03 10.07 3.15
N GLU A 747 16.19 11.29 3.65
CA GLU A 747 17.44 12.03 3.50
C GLU A 747 18.56 11.29 4.25
N VAL A 748 19.42 10.60 3.50
CA VAL A 748 20.60 9.94 4.06
C VAL A 748 21.82 10.75 3.68
N ALA A 749 22.49 11.30 4.69
CA ALA A 749 23.71 12.09 4.52
C ALA A 749 23.56 13.33 3.61
N GLY A 750 22.40 14.01 3.67
CA GLY A 750 22.16 15.26 2.94
C GLY A 750 21.92 15.08 1.43
N ARG A 751 21.67 13.86 0.97
CA ARG A 751 21.30 13.56 -0.42
C ARG A 751 19.90 13.01 -0.49
N VAL A 752 19.14 13.51 -1.45
CA VAL A 752 17.83 13.01 -1.82
C VAL A 752 17.99 12.17 -3.08
N ALA A 753 17.44 10.96 -3.08
CA ALA A 753 17.53 10.07 -4.23
C ALA A 753 16.74 10.64 -5.42
N ASN A 754 17.28 10.48 -6.63
CA ASN A 754 16.60 10.73 -7.89
C ASN A 754 15.59 9.61 -8.16
N ILE A 755 14.41 9.95 -8.68
CA ILE A 755 13.35 8.96 -8.84
C ILE A 755 12.84 8.94 -10.27
N VAL A 756 12.72 7.73 -10.83
CA VAL A 756 12.19 7.47 -12.17
C VAL A 756 10.97 6.57 -12.06
N LEU A 757 9.78 7.12 -12.28
CA LEU A 757 8.53 6.37 -12.27
C LEU A 757 8.22 5.87 -13.67
N LEU A 758 7.97 4.58 -13.80
CA LEU A 758 7.51 4.00 -15.05
C LEU A 758 6.03 3.66 -14.94
N TYR A 759 5.24 4.11 -15.93
CA TYR A 759 3.82 3.78 -16.07
C TYR A 759 3.55 3.08 -17.39
N GLU A 760 2.57 2.19 -17.41
CA GLU A 760 1.99 1.69 -18.66
C GLU A 760 1.02 2.74 -19.23
N GLY A 761 1.20 3.08 -20.51
CA GLY A 761 0.36 4.03 -21.22
C GLY A 761 -1.00 3.45 -21.54
N ILE A 762 -2.06 4.19 -21.17
CA ILE A 762 -3.45 3.75 -21.37
C ILE A 762 -3.97 4.11 -22.77
N ASP A 763 -3.30 5.02 -23.50
CA ASP A 763 -3.84 5.65 -24.70
C ASP A 763 -3.08 5.27 -25.98
N GLU A 764 -3.77 4.70 -26.96
CA GLU A 764 -3.25 4.35 -28.31
C GLU A 764 -3.09 5.58 -29.23
N ARG A 765 -3.31 6.80 -28.71
CA ARG A 765 -3.35 8.05 -29.50
C ARG A 765 -1.99 8.73 -29.71
N THR A 766 -0.98 8.40 -28.91
CA THR A 766 0.41 8.79 -29.19
C THR A 766 0.97 7.85 -30.25
N ALA A 767 1.81 8.37 -31.15
CA ALA A 767 2.42 7.56 -32.20
C ALA A 767 3.04 6.27 -31.61
N PRO A 768 2.79 5.08 -32.18
CA PRO A 768 3.25 3.82 -31.60
C PRO A 768 4.77 3.77 -31.52
N GLY A 769 5.29 3.39 -30.35
CA GLY A 769 6.71 3.29 -30.02
C GLY A 769 7.25 4.51 -29.28
N VAL A 770 6.37 5.34 -28.72
CA VAL A 770 6.73 6.64 -28.15
C VAL A 770 6.49 6.69 -26.64
N VAL A 771 7.51 7.15 -25.92
CA VAL A 771 7.45 7.37 -24.48
C VAL A 771 7.30 8.86 -24.18
N SER A 772 6.24 9.21 -23.46
CA SER A 772 6.08 10.56 -22.90
C SER A 772 6.84 10.66 -21.59
N ILE A 773 7.73 11.66 -21.49
CA ILE A 773 8.52 11.94 -20.29
C ILE A 773 8.14 13.31 -19.74
N GLY A 774 7.94 13.37 -18.43
CA GLY A 774 7.86 14.63 -17.70
C GLY A 774 8.68 14.58 -16.42
N ALA A 775 9.21 15.73 -16.04
CA ALA A 775 10.16 15.88 -14.94
C ALA A 775 9.71 16.99 -14.00
N TRP A 776 9.90 16.78 -12.69
CA TRP A 776 9.54 17.72 -11.64
C TRP A 776 10.47 17.57 -10.42
N GLY A 777 10.25 18.39 -9.39
CA GLY A 777 11.11 18.46 -8.22
C GLY A 777 12.27 19.43 -8.36
N GLY A 778 13.23 19.33 -7.45
CA GLY A 778 14.31 20.30 -7.24
C GLY A 778 15.46 20.23 -8.25
N VAL A 779 16.62 20.71 -7.81
CA VAL A 779 17.83 20.82 -8.64
C VAL A 779 18.35 19.42 -9.01
N GLY A 780 18.13 19.00 -10.26
CA GLY A 780 18.51 17.67 -10.75
C GLY A 780 17.53 17.03 -11.72
N ARG A 781 16.29 17.55 -11.80
CA ARG A 781 15.25 16.96 -12.65
C ARG A 781 15.58 16.95 -14.15
N GLU A 782 16.19 18.01 -14.67
CA GLU A 782 16.56 18.11 -16.09
C GLU A 782 17.70 17.15 -16.46
N PRO A 783 18.82 17.09 -15.69
CA PRO A 783 19.82 16.03 -15.86
C PRO A 783 19.23 14.62 -15.81
N LEU A 784 18.33 14.34 -14.87
CA LEU A 784 17.69 13.04 -14.72
C LEU A 784 16.81 12.70 -15.93
N ALA A 785 16.05 13.68 -16.44
CA ALA A 785 15.20 13.52 -17.62
C ALA A 785 16.05 13.25 -18.87
N ALA A 786 17.15 13.98 -19.05
CA ALA A 786 18.10 13.77 -20.14
C ALA A 786 18.74 12.37 -20.08
N LEU A 787 19.15 11.92 -18.88
CA LEU A 787 19.71 10.58 -18.68
C LEU A 787 18.67 9.48 -18.98
N THR A 788 17.43 9.68 -18.52
CA THR A 788 16.31 8.76 -18.78
C THR A 788 16.00 8.66 -20.27
N ARG A 789 15.99 9.79 -20.99
CA ARG A 789 15.85 9.83 -22.46
C ARG A 789 16.96 9.09 -23.18
N SER A 790 18.21 9.39 -22.81
CA SER A 790 19.39 8.73 -23.40
C SER A 790 19.32 7.21 -23.22
N THR A 791 18.92 6.77 -22.02
CA THR A 791 18.77 5.35 -21.69
C THR A 791 17.67 4.68 -22.52
N LEU A 792 16.49 5.29 -22.60
CA LEU A 792 15.38 4.74 -23.41
C LEU A 792 15.74 4.70 -24.91
N SER A 793 16.42 5.73 -25.41
CA SER A 793 16.92 5.79 -26.79
C SER A 793 17.95 4.68 -27.08
N ALA A 794 18.88 4.43 -26.15
CA ALA A 794 19.85 3.34 -26.25
C ALA A 794 19.19 1.96 -26.23
N LEU A 795 18.00 1.84 -25.63
CA LEU A 795 17.17 0.63 -25.63
C LEU A 795 16.24 0.54 -26.87
N GLY A 796 16.41 1.44 -27.86
CA GLY A 796 15.65 1.44 -29.10
C GLY A 796 14.24 2.04 -28.99
N VAL A 797 13.97 2.80 -27.92
CA VAL A 797 12.66 3.41 -27.66
C VAL A 797 12.70 4.91 -27.95
N GLN A 798 11.79 5.38 -28.80
CA GLN A 798 11.70 6.80 -29.11
C GLN A 798 11.00 7.54 -27.96
N THR A 799 11.53 8.70 -27.59
CA THR A 799 10.97 9.54 -26.51
C THR A 799 10.45 10.85 -27.08
N ILE A 800 9.25 11.27 -26.68
CA ILE A 800 8.76 12.63 -26.91
C ILE A 800 8.66 13.37 -25.59
N GLU A 801 8.93 14.66 -25.63
CA GLU A 801 8.45 15.55 -24.57
C GLU A 801 6.97 15.79 -24.81
N GLY A 802 6.15 15.39 -23.84
CA GLY A 802 4.73 15.63 -23.87
C GLY A 802 4.26 15.95 -22.46
N PRO A 803 3.20 16.77 -22.30
CA PRO A 803 2.56 16.90 -21.01
C PRO A 803 2.06 15.52 -20.63
N LEU A 804 2.69 14.90 -19.64
CA LEU A 804 2.09 13.76 -18.96
C LEU A 804 0.73 14.23 -18.40
N ASP A 805 -0.24 13.33 -18.29
CA ASP A 805 -1.60 13.62 -17.83
C ASP A 805 -1.62 13.97 -16.31
N LEU A 806 -1.01 15.10 -15.95
CA LEU A 806 -0.29 15.26 -14.68
C LEU A 806 -0.88 16.22 -13.68
N GLY A 807 -1.75 17.20 -13.95
CA GLY A 807 -2.04 18.24 -12.94
C GLY A 807 -2.26 17.72 -11.49
N PRO A 808 -3.15 16.73 -11.26
CA PRO A 808 -3.41 16.07 -9.99
C PRO A 808 -2.30 15.13 -9.53
N ARG A 809 -1.60 14.50 -10.47
CA ARG A 809 -0.48 13.60 -10.20
C ARG A 809 0.77 14.38 -9.82
N GLU A 810 1.03 15.52 -10.44
CA GLU A 810 2.09 16.49 -10.13
C GLU A 810 1.80 17.17 -8.80
N LEU A 811 0.57 17.63 -8.55
CA LEU A 811 0.18 18.16 -7.24
C LEU A 811 0.30 17.11 -6.13
N GLY A 812 -0.17 15.88 -6.38
CA GLY A 812 -0.02 14.76 -5.46
C GLY A 812 1.44 14.37 -5.25
N ALA A 813 2.23 14.38 -6.32
CA ALA A 813 3.66 14.09 -6.30
C ALA A 813 4.44 15.17 -5.55
N ARG A 814 4.21 16.46 -5.79
CA ARG A 814 4.84 17.54 -5.02
C ARG A 814 4.47 17.48 -3.54
N ALA A 815 3.23 17.15 -3.22
CA ALA A 815 2.79 16.98 -1.84
C ALA A 815 3.48 15.79 -1.14
N LEU A 816 3.80 14.72 -1.88
CA LEU A 816 4.40 13.51 -1.32
C LEU A 816 5.94 13.53 -1.35
N PHE A 817 6.53 14.10 -2.39
CA PHE A 817 7.95 13.99 -2.74
C PHE A 817 8.74 15.28 -2.50
N GLY A 818 8.06 16.40 -2.21
CA GLY A 818 8.70 17.70 -2.01
C GLY A 818 9.57 18.12 -3.19
N GLU A 819 10.83 18.45 -2.90
CA GLU A 819 11.84 18.89 -3.88
C GLU A 819 12.66 17.73 -4.48
N THR A 820 12.24 16.48 -4.29
CA THR A 820 12.94 15.31 -4.85
C THR A 820 12.91 15.33 -6.38
N PRO A 821 14.06 15.28 -7.10
CA PRO A 821 14.07 15.18 -8.56
C PRO A 821 13.37 13.91 -9.02
N LEU A 822 12.35 14.09 -9.84
CA LEU A 822 11.44 13.01 -10.20
C LEU A 822 11.10 13.10 -11.68
N VAL A 823 11.30 12.00 -12.39
CA VAL A 823 10.97 11.82 -13.80
C VAL A 823 9.94 10.73 -13.90
N ALA A 824 8.84 10.95 -14.60
CA ALA A 824 7.94 9.87 -15.00
C ALA A 824 8.02 9.63 -16.50
N ALA A 825 8.02 8.36 -16.87
CA ALA A 825 7.96 7.88 -18.23
C ALA A 825 6.74 6.99 -18.41
N THR A 826 5.91 7.30 -19.40
CA THR A 826 4.74 6.48 -19.77
C THR A 826 5.09 5.66 -21.00
N LEU A 827 5.13 4.33 -20.87
CA LEU A 827 5.51 3.39 -21.90
C LEU A 827 4.28 2.85 -22.62
N ASP A 828 4.18 3.07 -23.94
CA ASP A 828 3.13 2.46 -24.75
C ASP A 828 3.39 0.96 -25.00
N ARG A 829 2.44 0.27 -25.64
CA ARG A 829 2.54 -1.17 -25.92
C ARG A 829 3.72 -1.52 -26.84
N ALA A 830 4.08 -0.66 -27.79
CA ALA A 830 5.17 -0.93 -28.72
C ALA A 830 6.52 -0.76 -28.04
N ALA A 831 6.69 0.26 -27.20
CA ALA A 831 7.85 0.43 -26.33
C ALA A 831 7.99 -0.76 -25.36
N LEU A 832 6.89 -1.19 -24.71
CA LEU A 832 6.88 -2.37 -23.84
C LEU A 832 7.26 -3.65 -24.59
N HIS A 833 6.82 -3.81 -25.84
CA HIS A 833 7.20 -4.95 -26.68
C HIS A 833 8.68 -4.90 -27.10
N ALA A 834 9.20 -3.71 -27.41
CA ALA A 834 10.61 -3.51 -27.74
C ALA A 834 11.51 -3.86 -26.53
N LEU A 835 11.07 -3.49 -25.33
CA LEU A 835 11.78 -3.70 -24.07
C LEU A 835 11.57 -5.08 -23.43
N SER A 836 10.66 -5.89 -23.95
CA SER A 836 10.35 -7.20 -23.38
C SER A 836 11.58 -8.13 -23.34
N LEU A 837 11.62 -9.01 -22.33
CA LEU A 837 12.62 -10.06 -22.15
C LEU A 837 12.04 -11.46 -22.44
N ASP A 838 10.84 -11.55 -23.02
CA ASP A 838 10.15 -12.82 -23.29
C ASP A 838 10.99 -13.76 -24.16
N GLU A 839 11.61 -13.26 -25.23
CA GLU A 839 12.45 -14.06 -26.15
C GLU A 839 13.69 -14.61 -25.43
N SER A 840 14.37 -13.77 -24.65
CA SER A 840 15.57 -14.13 -23.89
C SER A 840 15.25 -15.14 -22.78
N ARG A 841 14.16 -14.90 -22.02
CA ARG A 841 13.65 -15.81 -20.98
C ARG A 841 13.24 -17.16 -21.56
N PHE A 842 12.48 -17.16 -22.65
CA PHE A 842 12.03 -18.39 -23.31
C PHE A 842 13.24 -19.21 -23.78
N SER A 843 14.22 -18.56 -24.39
CA SER A 843 15.45 -19.22 -24.86
C SER A 843 16.27 -19.79 -23.70
N ALA A 844 16.48 -19.02 -22.63
CA ALA A 844 17.19 -19.47 -21.43
C ALA A 844 16.48 -20.67 -20.76
N ARG A 845 15.17 -20.54 -20.47
CA ARG A 845 14.36 -21.62 -19.86
C ARG A 845 14.34 -22.87 -20.70
N SER A 846 14.21 -22.73 -22.02
CA SER A 846 14.16 -23.88 -22.92
C SER A 846 15.45 -24.70 -22.93
N LEU A 847 16.59 -24.08 -22.62
CA LEU A 847 17.88 -24.76 -22.54
C LEU A 847 18.20 -25.29 -21.14
N THR A 848 17.67 -24.67 -20.09
CA THR A 848 17.80 -25.15 -18.70
C THR A 848 16.78 -26.25 -18.33
N THR A 849 15.88 -26.62 -19.25
CA THR A 849 14.98 -27.78 -19.04
C THR A 849 15.76 -29.08 -18.81
N PRO A 850 15.20 -30.06 -18.07
CA PRO A 850 15.87 -31.33 -17.74
C PRO A 850 16.27 -32.20 -18.95
N ALA A 851 15.97 -31.78 -20.18
CA ALA A 851 16.44 -32.41 -21.41
C ALA A 851 17.93 -32.15 -21.71
N LEU A 852 18.55 -31.13 -21.08
CA LEU A 852 19.96 -30.75 -21.23
C LEU A 852 20.66 -30.64 -19.86
N PRO A 853 20.69 -31.71 -19.04
CA PRO A 853 21.23 -31.66 -17.67
C PRO A 853 22.76 -31.40 -17.61
N ALA A 854 23.44 -31.36 -18.76
CA ALA A 854 24.88 -31.14 -18.88
C ALA A 854 25.29 -29.68 -19.11
N LEU A 855 24.34 -28.74 -19.25
CA LEU A 855 24.69 -27.32 -19.40
C LEU A 855 25.11 -26.75 -18.04
N LEU A 856 26.39 -26.37 -17.94
CA LEU A 856 26.90 -25.65 -16.78
C LEU A 856 26.44 -24.19 -16.87
N THR A 857 25.80 -23.69 -15.83
CA THR A 857 25.52 -22.26 -15.66
C THR A 857 26.73 -21.59 -15.02
N HIS A 858 27.25 -20.53 -15.65
CA HIS A 858 28.41 -19.79 -15.18
C HIS A 858 28.11 -18.29 -15.15
N ASP A 859 28.53 -17.63 -14.07
CA ASP A 859 28.54 -16.17 -13.99
C ASP A 859 29.95 -15.65 -14.29
N GLY A 860 30.06 -14.54 -15.01
CA GLY A 860 31.34 -13.85 -15.24
C GLY A 860 31.78 -13.77 -16.70
N ALA A 861 33.10 -13.74 -16.92
CA ALA A 861 33.68 -13.54 -18.25
C ALA A 861 33.51 -14.79 -19.14
N LEU A 862 33.22 -14.55 -20.42
CA LEU A 862 32.97 -15.63 -21.38
C LEU A 862 34.19 -16.55 -21.56
N VAL A 863 35.40 -16.00 -21.47
CA VAL A 863 36.67 -16.75 -21.57
C VAL A 863 36.91 -17.69 -20.40
N ASP A 864 36.49 -17.32 -19.18
CA ASP A 864 36.65 -18.16 -18.01
C ASP A 864 35.71 -19.36 -18.07
N ALA A 865 34.47 -19.10 -18.53
CA ALA A 865 33.51 -20.16 -18.79
C ALA A 865 33.99 -21.10 -19.91
N ALA A 866 34.51 -20.54 -21.01
CA ALA A 866 35.11 -21.34 -22.09
C ALA A 866 36.26 -22.21 -21.57
N SER A 867 37.12 -21.66 -20.70
CA SER A 867 38.24 -22.42 -20.11
C SER A 867 37.77 -23.57 -19.21
N LYS A 868 36.73 -23.34 -18.40
CA LYS A 868 36.11 -24.38 -17.56
C LYS A 868 35.44 -25.47 -18.42
N LEU A 869 34.73 -25.08 -19.48
CA LEU A 869 34.09 -25.99 -20.42
C LEU A 869 35.12 -26.83 -21.19
N ALA A 870 36.25 -26.22 -21.59
CA ALA A 870 37.37 -26.92 -22.23
C ALA A 870 37.95 -28.00 -21.30
N ALA A 871 38.19 -27.65 -20.03
CA ALA A 871 38.69 -28.58 -19.02
C ALA A 871 37.70 -29.71 -18.70
N ALA A 872 36.40 -29.48 -18.90
CA ALA A 872 35.34 -30.48 -18.70
C ALA A 872 35.13 -31.45 -19.88
N ILE A 873 35.89 -31.31 -20.99
CA ILE A 873 35.82 -32.23 -22.13
C ILE A 873 36.67 -33.47 -21.85
N PRO A 874 36.08 -34.69 -21.77
CA PRO A 874 36.84 -35.92 -21.57
C PRO A 874 37.85 -36.20 -22.68
N GLU A 875 38.97 -36.80 -22.31
CA GLU A 875 39.92 -37.37 -23.28
C GLU A 875 39.29 -38.58 -24.00
N GLY A 876 39.56 -38.71 -25.31
CA GLY A 876 39.09 -39.85 -26.11
C GLY A 876 37.71 -39.73 -26.77
N LEU A 877 36.94 -38.66 -26.54
CA LEU A 877 35.71 -38.42 -27.31
C LEU A 877 36.02 -37.96 -28.75
N PRO A 878 35.25 -38.43 -29.75
CA PRO A 878 35.45 -38.04 -31.14
C PRO A 878 35.13 -36.55 -31.35
N ALA A 879 35.80 -35.93 -32.32
CA ALA A 879 35.43 -34.60 -32.78
C ALA A 879 33.97 -34.59 -33.27
N PRO A 880 33.20 -33.50 -33.05
CA PRO A 880 31.83 -33.42 -33.53
C PRO A 880 31.78 -33.54 -35.06
N ASN A 881 30.94 -34.46 -35.55
CA ASN A 881 30.78 -34.79 -36.97
C ASN A 881 29.81 -33.87 -37.73
N VAL A 882 29.07 -33.04 -37.00
CA VAL A 882 28.15 -32.02 -37.52
C VAL A 882 28.71 -30.66 -37.15
N ASP A 883 28.38 -29.64 -37.94
CA ASP A 883 28.68 -28.24 -37.59
C ASP A 883 27.95 -27.85 -36.30
N VAL A 884 28.63 -28.08 -35.18
CA VAL A 884 28.12 -27.85 -33.83
C VAL A 884 27.86 -26.37 -33.58
N LEU A 885 28.58 -25.48 -34.28
CA LEU A 885 28.38 -24.03 -34.20
C LEU A 885 27.08 -23.63 -34.87
N ASP A 886 26.78 -24.16 -36.04
CA ASP A 886 25.52 -23.90 -36.73
C ASP A 886 24.33 -24.48 -35.94
N LEU A 887 24.48 -25.67 -35.35
CA LEU A 887 23.48 -26.22 -34.43
C LEU A 887 23.25 -25.32 -33.21
N ALA A 888 24.34 -24.84 -32.58
CA ALA A 888 24.25 -23.93 -31.44
C ALA A 888 23.58 -22.61 -31.84
N ARG A 889 23.94 -22.04 -32.99
CA ARG A 889 23.33 -20.82 -33.53
C ARG A 889 21.83 -20.97 -33.80
N ARG A 890 21.42 -22.05 -34.48
CA ARG A 890 20.00 -22.34 -34.75
C ARG A 890 19.24 -22.62 -33.46
N SER A 891 19.90 -23.16 -32.45
CA SER A 891 19.29 -23.44 -31.14
C SER A 891 18.98 -22.17 -30.33
N THR A 892 19.83 -21.14 -30.44
CA THR A 892 19.71 -19.89 -29.69
C THR A 892 18.99 -18.81 -30.49
N MET A 893 19.43 -18.53 -31.71
CA MET A 893 18.96 -17.39 -32.51
C MET A 893 17.69 -17.69 -33.31
N GLU A 894 17.59 -18.89 -33.87
CA GLU A 894 16.41 -19.33 -34.63
C GLU A 894 15.39 -20.06 -33.74
N GLN A 895 15.72 -20.27 -32.46
CA GLN A 895 14.91 -20.96 -31.47
C GLN A 895 14.42 -22.37 -31.91
N SER A 896 15.19 -23.05 -32.77
CA SER A 896 14.82 -24.34 -33.34
C SER A 896 14.87 -25.47 -32.31
N ILE A 897 13.71 -26.05 -31.99
CA ILE A 897 13.59 -27.21 -31.09
C ILE A 897 14.39 -28.41 -31.60
N VAL A 898 14.41 -28.61 -32.92
CA VAL A 898 15.17 -29.70 -33.56
C VAL A 898 16.68 -29.48 -33.41
N ALA A 899 17.15 -28.24 -33.61
CA ALA A 899 18.56 -27.90 -33.41
C ALA A 899 18.98 -28.09 -31.94
N ARG A 900 18.11 -27.76 -30.98
CA ARG A 900 18.37 -27.98 -29.53
C ARG A 900 18.56 -29.45 -29.17
N ARG A 901 17.65 -30.32 -29.62
CA ARG A 901 17.78 -31.77 -29.38
C ARG A 901 19.04 -32.35 -30.03
N SER A 902 19.35 -31.88 -31.24
CA SER A 902 20.56 -32.29 -31.96
C SER A 902 21.82 -31.80 -31.24
N LEU A 903 21.83 -30.55 -30.75
CA LEU A 903 22.91 -30.00 -29.93
C LEU A 903 23.10 -30.82 -28.65
N ALA A 904 22.02 -31.18 -27.94
CA ALA A 904 22.08 -32.03 -26.75
C ALA A 904 22.73 -33.40 -27.03
N ALA A 905 22.34 -34.04 -28.13
CA ALA A 905 22.92 -35.31 -28.57
C ALA A 905 24.41 -35.17 -28.92
N VAL A 906 24.81 -34.08 -29.58
CA VAL A 906 26.21 -33.80 -29.91
C VAL A 906 27.04 -33.53 -28.65
N LEU A 907 26.55 -32.70 -27.73
CA LEU A 907 27.25 -32.38 -26.48
C LEU A 907 27.46 -33.61 -25.57
N SER A 908 26.58 -34.61 -25.64
CA SER A 908 26.71 -35.84 -24.85
C SER A 908 27.61 -36.91 -25.48
N SER A 909 27.79 -36.89 -26.81
CA SER A 909 28.49 -37.96 -27.55
C SER A 909 29.83 -37.54 -28.20
N SER A 910 30.16 -36.26 -28.20
CA SER A 910 31.37 -35.73 -28.85
C SER A 910 32.24 -34.90 -27.91
N ALA A 911 33.43 -34.53 -28.37
CA ALA A 911 34.36 -33.64 -27.68
C ALA A 911 33.88 -32.17 -27.71
N ALA A 912 32.64 -31.92 -27.32
CA ALA A 912 32.03 -30.60 -27.23
C ALA A 912 31.29 -30.42 -25.88
N ARG A 913 31.40 -29.23 -25.29
CA ARG A 913 30.67 -28.82 -24.09
C ARG A 913 30.09 -27.43 -24.33
N ALA A 914 28.92 -27.19 -23.74
CA ALA A 914 28.32 -25.87 -23.75
C ALA A 914 27.87 -25.50 -22.33
N GLY A 915 27.82 -24.19 -22.08
CA GLY A 915 27.32 -23.62 -20.84
C GLY A 915 26.56 -22.34 -21.12
N ILE A 916 25.59 -22.04 -20.24
CA ILE A 916 24.92 -20.75 -20.24
C ILE A 916 25.76 -19.81 -19.39
N VAL A 917 26.22 -18.72 -19.98
CA VAL A 917 27.02 -17.72 -19.29
C VAL A 917 26.22 -16.44 -19.16
N HIS A 918 26.00 -16.04 -17.91
CA HIS A 918 25.36 -14.78 -17.57
C HIS A 918 26.45 -13.72 -17.47
N GLY A 919 26.61 -12.97 -18.57
CA GLY A 919 27.66 -11.96 -18.72
C GLY A 919 27.11 -10.53 -18.71
N ARG A 920 28.01 -9.56 -18.57
CA ARG A 920 27.65 -8.12 -18.55
C ARG A 920 26.92 -7.65 -19.80
N GLN A 921 27.22 -8.28 -20.94
CA GLN A 921 26.63 -7.94 -22.23
C GLN A 921 25.31 -8.69 -22.53
N GLY A 922 24.87 -9.55 -21.61
CA GLY A 922 23.69 -10.39 -21.79
C GLY A 922 23.98 -11.87 -21.49
N ASP A 923 22.99 -12.71 -21.77
CA ASP A 923 23.15 -14.15 -21.67
C ASP A 923 23.72 -14.73 -22.96
N PHE A 924 24.70 -15.62 -22.82
CA PHE A 924 25.35 -16.29 -23.94
C PHE A 924 25.30 -17.80 -23.77
N LEU A 925 25.10 -18.50 -24.87
CA LEU A 925 25.52 -19.90 -24.98
C LEU A 925 27.00 -19.90 -25.35
N VAL A 926 27.86 -20.26 -24.40
CA VAL A 926 29.27 -20.50 -24.66
C VAL A 926 29.45 -21.97 -25.03
N LEU A 927 29.95 -22.21 -26.24
CA LEU A 927 30.23 -23.52 -26.78
C LEU A 927 31.75 -23.68 -26.93
N VAL A 928 32.28 -24.80 -26.46
CA VAL A 928 33.67 -25.19 -26.69
C VAL A 928 33.70 -26.60 -27.28
N ALA A 929 34.42 -26.78 -28.38
CA ALA A 929 34.60 -28.06 -29.05
C ALA A 929 36.06 -28.30 -29.40
N ARG A 930 36.52 -29.55 -29.29
CA ARG A 930 37.86 -29.98 -29.72
C ARG A 930 37.77 -30.74 -31.03
N ASN A 931 38.62 -30.38 -31.99
CA ASN A 931 38.80 -31.10 -33.25
C ASN A 931 40.29 -31.33 -33.55
N ASP A 932 40.59 -31.96 -34.69
CA ASP A 932 41.97 -32.31 -35.10
C ASP A 932 42.89 -31.09 -35.29
N LYS A 933 42.32 -29.88 -35.41
CA LYS A 933 43.05 -28.63 -35.63
C LYS A 933 43.18 -27.78 -34.36
N GLY A 934 42.54 -28.17 -33.25
CA GLY A 934 42.57 -27.43 -32.00
C GLY A 934 41.21 -27.28 -31.32
N TRP A 935 41.05 -26.18 -30.60
CA TRP A 935 39.82 -25.80 -29.92
C TRP A 935 39.03 -24.79 -30.75
N ILE A 936 37.72 -24.97 -30.81
CA ILE A 936 36.77 -23.98 -31.30
C ILE A 936 35.97 -23.50 -30.11
N ALA A 937 35.98 -22.19 -29.87
CA ALA A 937 35.14 -21.55 -28.86
C ALA A 937 34.23 -20.52 -29.53
N ALA A 938 32.97 -20.48 -29.13
CA ALA A 938 32.00 -19.51 -29.61
C ALA A 938 31.12 -19.03 -28.47
N ALA A 939 30.77 -17.74 -28.51
CA ALA A 939 29.78 -17.14 -27.63
C ALA A 939 28.60 -16.67 -28.48
N LEU A 940 27.41 -17.22 -28.23
CA LEU A 940 26.21 -16.93 -29.01
C LEU A 940 25.16 -16.24 -28.12
N PRO A 941 24.73 -15.01 -28.42
CA PRO A 941 23.78 -14.29 -27.57
C PRO A 941 22.38 -14.92 -27.64
N PHE A 942 21.65 -14.88 -26.53
CA PHE A 942 20.23 -15.26 -26.49
C PHE A 942 19.28 -14.15 -26.94
N ASP A 943 19.71 -12.90 -26.80
CA ASP A 943 18.94 -11.72 -27.22
C ASP A 943 19.54 -11.16 -28.52
N PRO A 944 18.90 -11.33 -29.68
CA PRO A 944 19.36 -10.74 -30.94
C PRO A 944 19.20 -9.22 -30.97
N ARG A 945 18.58 -8.61 -29.95
CA ARG A 945 18.43 -7.15 -29.79
C ARG A 945 19.49 -6.56 -28.85
N ALA A 946 20.40 -7.39 -28.30
CA ALA A 946 21.51 -6.89 -27.51
C ALA A 946 22.37 -5.92 -28.36
N PRO A 947 22.77 -4.75 -27.84
CA PRO A 947 23.48 -3.73 -28.62
C PRO A 947 24.86 -4.20 -29.12
N SER A 948 25.42 -5.26 -28.53
CA SER A 948 26.66 -5.90 -28.99
C SER A 948 26.46 -6.79 -30.23
N PHE A 949 25.22 -7.09 -30.61
CA PHE A 949 24.91 -7.98 -31.72
C PHE A 949 24.67 -7.20 -33.02
N ASP A 950 25.56 -7.37 -33.99
CA ASP A 950 25.32 -6.90 -35.35
C ASP A 950 24.64 -8.01 -36.18
N PRO A 951 23.34 -7.90 -36.51
CA PRO A 951 22.65 -8.87 -37.37
C PRO A 951 23.21 -8.95 -38.79
N ARG A 952 24.02 -7.97 -39.21
CA ARG A 952 24.70 -7.92 -40.51
C ARG A 952 26.11 -8.48 -40.45
N ALA A 953 26.62 -8.89 -39.29
CA ALA A 953 27.83 -9.67 -39.21
C ALA A 953 27.64 -10.93 -40.09
N PRO A 954 28.48 -11.13 -41.12
CA PRO A 954 28.24 -12.16 -42.12
C PRO A 954 28.07 -13.53 -41.45
N ARG A 955 27.26 -14.42 -42.06
CA ARG A 955 27.21 -15.84 -41.66
C ARG A 955 28.62 -16.46 -41.59
N ASP A 956 29.53 -15.90 -42.37
CA ASP A 956 30.97 -16.14 -42.36
C ASP A 956 31.73 -15.15 -41.44
N SER A 957 31.28 -14.96 -40.20
CA SER A 957 32.10 -14.22 -39.23
C SER A 957 33.48 -14.89 -39.22
N LYS A 958 34.50 -14.15 -39.66
CA LYS A 958 35.85 -14.72 -39.85
C LYS A 958 36.25 -15.36 -38.52
N VAL A 959 36.45 -16.68 -38.55
CA VAL A 959 36.98 -17.41 -37.40
C VAL A 959 38.33 -16.82 -37.08
N THR A 960 38.44 -16.15 -35.94
CA THR A 960 39.69 -15.53 -35.52
C THR A 960 40.60 -16.62 -34.99
N GLU A 961 41.77 -16.80 -35.61
CA GLU A 961 42.79 -17.74 -35.15
C GLU A 961 43.58 -17.12 -33.99
N ALA A 962 43.72 -17.88 -32.91
CA ALA A 962 44.39 -17.49 -31.68
C ALA A 962 45.37 -18.58 -31.24
N LYS A 963 46.40 -18.23 -30.46
CA LYS A 963 47.39 -19.22 -30.01
C LYS A 963 46.83 -20.07 -28.87
N THR A 964 46.13 -19.44 -27.94
CA THR A 964 45.54 -20.11 -26.78
C THR A 964 44.07 -19.75 -26.62
N LEU A 965 43.32 -20.56 -25.86
CA LEU A 965 41.92 -20.25 -25.54
C LEU A 965 41.77 -18.92 -24.78
N ARG A 966 42.80 -18.51 -24.01
CA ARG A 966 42.82 -17.21 -23.32
C ARG A 966 42.93 -16.04 -24.29
N ASP A 967 43.67 -16.22 -25.38
CA ASP A 967 43.79 -15.20 -26.44
C ASP A 967 42.47 -14.99 -27.19
N CYS A 968 41.50 -15.90 -27.04
CA CYS A 968 40.14 -15.74 -27.56
C CYS A 968 39.26 -14.77 -26.74
N ALA A 969 39.73 -14.22 -25.62
CA ALA A 969 38.91 -13.39 -24.72
C ALA A 969 38.19 -12.25 -25.44
N ALA A 970 38.93 -11.42 -26.18
CA ALA A 970 38.37 -10.28 -26.91
C ALA A 970 37.36 -10.69 -28.00
N VAL A 971 37.52 -11.88 -28.59
CA VAL A 971 36.62 -12.41 -29.63
C VAL A 971 35.33 -12.91 -28.99
N LEU A 972 35.42 -13.65 -27.88
CA LEU A 972 34.25 -14.15 -27.16
C LEU A 972 33.46 -13.00 -26.54
N ASP A 973 34.14 -12.00 -25.97
CA ASP A 973 33.52 -10.76 -25.46
C ASP A 973 32.86 -9.90 -26.55
N ALA A 974 33.14 -10.18 -27.83
CA ALA A 974 32.44 -9.57 -28.96
C ALA A 974 31.38 -10.51 -29.56
N ALA A 975 30.95 -11.53 -28.82
CA ALA A 975 30.03 -12.57 -29.27
C ALA A 975 30.51 -13.31 -30.56
N GLY A 976 31.82 -13.45 -30.70
CA GLY A 976 32.48 -14.00 -31.88
C GLY A 976 32.84 -15.48 -31.78
N VAL A 977 33.46 -15.98 -32.84
CA VAL A 977 33.96 -17.35 -32.96
C VAL A 977 35.48 -17.30 -33.04
N CYS A 978 36.14 -18.06 -32.18
CA CYS A 978 37.58 -18.14 -32.09
C CYS A 978 38.05 -19.59 -32.25
N ARG A 979 39.14 -19.78 -32.98
CA ARG A 979 39.87 -21.05 -33.03
C ARG A 979 41.21 -20.88 -32.32
N ALA A 980 41.50 -21.73 -31.35
CA ALA A 980 42.77 -21.77 -30.67
C ALA A 980 43.51 -23.07 -31.03
N ALA A 981 44.83 -23.02 -31.16
CA ALA A 981 45.63 -24.23 -31.30
C ALA A 981 45.42 -25.15 -30.08
N ALA A 982 45.45 -26.48 -30.30
CA ALA A 982 45.52 -27.41 -29.19
C ALA A 982 46.82 -27.12 -28.40
N PRO A 983 46.78 -27.11 -27.05
CA PRO A 983 47.96 -26.93 -26.22
C PRO A 983 49.02 -28.00 -26.45
#